data_AF-A0A7W0PNT9-F1
#
_entry.id   AF-A0A7W0PNT9-F1
#
_cell.length_a   1.000
_cell.length_b   1.000
_cell.length_c   1.000
_cell.angle_alpha   90.00
_cell.angle_beta   90.00
_cell.angle_gamma   90.00
#
_symmetry.space_group_name_H-M   'P 1'
#
loop_
_entity.id
_entity.type
_entity.pdbx_description
1 polymer ?
#
loop_
_entity_poly.entity_id
_entity_poly.type
_entity_poly.pdbx_seq_one_letter_code
_entity_poly.pdbx_strand_id
1 'polypeptide(L)'
;DTILQFVFWDLTAIASFFLIGFDRDREESRSYAVMALLVTGVSAVLVLIGVLMLRSELGSYSIAEMIALESDRTMVGIALALIGIGALAKSAQVPFHFWLPNAMAAPTPVSAYLHSAAMVAAGVFMVRRFYPMMAVFDWLLDAMLVIGFLSIAVGGIISLTRDNMKQILAYSTISQYGYVVVMFGLGNVYGLTGATFYVLAHALVKSALFLTAGAVTEATGTKLMSETGGLARRMPILALGSGLAAAGLIALPFTIGFFKDELFFAAAWERGPAIGVLAVLSAALTFGYVSRFWIGVFLGPVRIEPRMLSRFLTFPIVVLGVLTLVFGIWTNLVIDITEAASTIVATEPARIDIAYHFDTRHENIMAIGAWTLGITFVLTERWWSPAARTLATLGSIFGPERLYHRTLSGLEAVSDWIHRIEVRDLRSRVATILAPAGILVGLAVIFTPNSDAFEFGSFDRGDLPLALMLVVTAIAAVTVSIPRAHLRIVITMSCVGFSLAVIYSLLGAPDVALVAVLVETVLSVFFICMLLLMPRSILRFEVREPIERFGVRRDIVLAVITGATAFLVVWGVLSRPSPSTELIDLYTELTPLAHGNDIVTVILADFRGFDTLGEITVIALVMLGVMSLIRKGRLR
;
A
#
# COMPACT_ATOMS: atom_id res chain seq x y z
N ASP A 1 -22.05 -2.39 10.87
CA ASP A 1 -20.73 -2.33 11.50
C ASP A 1 -19.69 -2.01 10.44
N THR A 2 -18.89 -0.96 10.65
CA THR A 2 -17.88 -0.48 9.70
C THR A 2 -16.64 -1.37 9.63
N ILE A 3 -16.25 -2.05 10.72
CA ILE A 3 -15.13 -2.99 10.74
C ILE A 3 -15.51 -4.25 9.97
N LEU A 4 -16.71 -4.79 10.19
CA LEU A 4 -17.19 -5.94 9.43
C LEU A 4 -17.26 -5.64 7.92
N GLN A 5 -17.75 -4.44 7.58
CA GLN A 5 -17.77 -3.96 6.20
C GLN A 5 -16.36 -3.91 5.60
N PHE A 6 -15.36 -3.43 6.36
CA PHE A 6 -13.95 -3.43 5.95
C PHE A 6 -13.36 -4.83 5.79
N VAL A 7 -13.61 -5.76 6.72
CA VAL A 7 -13.09 -7.14 6.63
C VAL A 7 -13.59 -7.84 5.35
N PHE A 8 -14.89 -7.75 5.05
CA PHE A 8 -15.42 -8.32 3.81
C PHE A 8 -15.02 -7.53 2.56
N TRP A 9 -14.81 -6.23 2.70
CA TRP A 9 -14.19 -5.43 1.64
C TRP A 9 -12.82 -5.97 1.27
N ASP A 10 -11.96 -6.25 2.22
CA ASP A 10 -10.61 -6.73 1.92
C ASP A 10 -10.62 -8.20 1.47
N LEU A 11 -11.48 -9.05 2.06
CA LEU A 11 -11.62 -10.44 1.65
C LEU A 11 -12.05 -10.57 0.17
N THR A 12 -12.92 -9.68 -0.32
CA THR A 12 -13.29 -9.67 -1.74
C THR A 12 -12.12 -9.30 -2.66
N ALA A 13 -11.18 -8.45 -2.20
CA ALA A 13 -9.95 -8.16 -2.95
C ALA A 13 -9.05 -9.39 -3.02
N ILE A 14 -8.86 -10.10 -1.91
CA ILE A 14 -8.09 -11.36 -1.87
C ILE A 14 -8.71 -12.43 -2.78
N ALA A 15 -10.02 -12.65 -2.69
CA ALA A 15 -10.71 -13.63 -3.54
C ALA A 15 -10.54 -13.29 -5.04
N SER A 16 -10.64 -12.01 -5.38
CA SER A 16 -10.49 -11.56 -6.76
C SER A 16 -9.07 -11.72 -7.31
N PHE A 17 -8.04 -11.55 -6.47
CA PHE A 17 -6.66 -11.74 -6.85
C PHE A 17 -6.44 -13.17 -7.36
N PHE A 18 -6.95 -14.17 -6.62
CA PHE A 18 -6.88 -15.56 -7.04
C PHE A 18 -7.71 -15.86 -8.29
N LEU A 19 -8.88 -15.23 -8.44
CA LEU A 19 -9.74 -15.42 -9.61
C LEU A 19 -9.18 -14.78 -10.89
N ILE A 20 -8.51 -13.62 -10.78
CA ILE A 20 -7.82 -12.96 -11.90
C ILE A 20 -6.56 -13.76 -12.27
N GLY A 21 -5.81 -14.22 -11.27
CA GLY A 21 -4.60 -15.02 -11.43
C GLY A 21 -4.84 -16.53 -11.69
N PHE A 22 -6.02 -16.92 -12.17
CA PHE A 22 -6.38 -18.33 -12.37
C PHE A 22 -5.40 -19.07 -13.30
N ASP A 23 -5.06 -18.47 -14.44
CA ASP A 23 -4.04 -18.97 -15.39
C ASP A 23 -2.62 -18.59 -14.92
N ARG A 24 -2.20 -19.09 -13.75
CA ARG A 24 -0.95 -18.67 -13.07
C ARG A 24 0.33 -18.84 -13.90
N ASP A 25 0.33 -19.72 -14.90
CA ASP A 25 1.49 -19.98 -15.75
C ASP A 25 1.78 -18.81 -16.69
N ARG A 26 0.77 -17.99 -17.01
CA ARG A 26 0.91 -16.80 -17.85
C ARG A 26 1.38 -15.61 -17.03
N GLU A 27 2.48 -15.00 -17.46
CA GLU A 27 3.05 -13.82 -16.81
C GLU A 27 2.07 -12.64 -16.74
N GLU A 28 1.33 -12.39 -17.82
CA GLU A 28 0.28 -11.37 -17.87
C GLU A 28 -0.79 -11.57 -16.80
N SER A 29 -1.24 -12.82 -16.59
CA SER A 29 -2.27 -13.11 -15.58
C SER A 29 -1.76 -12.85 -14.16
N ARG A 30 -0.49 -13.16 -13.89
CA ARG A 30 0.15 -12.85 -12.59
C ARG A 30 0.31 -11.34 -12.39
N SER A 31 0.85 -10.64 -13.38
CA SER A 31 1.12 -9.19 -13.25
C SER A 31 -0.17 -8.39 -13.10
N TYR A 32 -1.22 -8.73 -13.84
CA TYR A 32 -2.52 -8.07 -13.73
C TYR A 32 -3.27 -8.41 -12.44
N ALA A 33 -3.14 -9.64 -11.92
CA ALA A 33 -3.66 -9.99 -10.61
C ALA A 33 -3.00 -9.15 -9.50
N VAL A 34 -1.66 -9.05 -9.51
CA VAL A 34 -0.91 -8.22 -8.54
C VAL A 34 -1.31 -6.75 -8.66
N MET A 35 -1.43 -6.21 -9.88
CA MET A 35 -1.87 -4.83 -10.08
C MET A 35 -3.27 -4.58 -9.51
N ALA A 36 -4.23 -5.47 -9.77
CA ALA A 36 -5.57 -5.36 -9.21
C ALA A 36 -5.54 -5.42 -7.67
N LEU A 37 -4.74 -6.33 -7.09
CA LEU A 37 -4.57 -6.44 -5.64
C LEU A 37 -3.94 -5.18 -5.04
N LEU A 38 -2.92 -4.60 -5.66
CA LEU A 38 -2.27 -3.39 -5.14
C LEU A 38 -3.22 -2.19 -5.17
N VAL A 39 -3.93 -1.98 -6.29
CA VAL A 39 -4.90 -0.87 -6.39
C VAL A 39 -6.05 -1.05 -5.39
N THR A 40 -6.59 -2.26 -5.28
CA THR A 40 -7.69 -2.53 -4.33
C THR A 40 -7.24 -2.61 -2.88
N GLY A 41 -6.00 -2.99 -2.62
CA GLY A 41 -5.38 -2.99 -1.28
C GLY A 41 -5.11 -1.58 -0.78
N VAL A 42 -4.57 -0.68 -1.62
CA VAL A 42 -4.46 0.75 -1.27
C VAL A 42 -5.85 1.34 -0.99
N SER A 43 -6.85 0.98 -1.80
CA SER A 43 -8.26 1.33 -1.53
C SER A 43 -8.73 0.86 -0.16
N ALA A 44 -8.44 -0.39 0.23
CA ALA A 44 -8.80 -0.92 1.54
C ALA A 44 -8.13 -0.12 2.68
N VAL A 45 -6.85 0.22 2.55
CA VAL A 45 -6.13 1.05 3.54
C VAL A 45 -6.78 2.43 3.70
N LEU A 46 -7.16 3.09 2.59
CA LEU A 46 -7.85 4.39 2.66
C LEU A 46 -9.21 4.28 3.37
N VAL A 47 -9.99 3.23 3.06
CA VAL A 47 -11.26 2.97 3.74
C VAL A 47 -11.02 2.73 5.25
N LEU A 48 -9.99 1.97 5.62
CA LEU A 48 -9.67 1.71 7.02
C LEU A 48 -9.32 2.99 7.77
N ILE A 49 -8.46 3.84 7.20
CA ILE A 49 -8.11 5.14 7.80
C ILE A 49 -9.37 5.99 7.98
N GLY A 50 -10.21 6.11 6.95
CA GLY A 50 -11.47 6.85 7.05
C GLY A 50 -12.42 6.30 8.11
N VAL A 51 -12.58 4.97 8.22
CA VAL A 51 -13.41 4.33 9.25
C VAL A 51 -12.86 4.60 10.66
N LEU A 52 -11.55 4.54 10.86
CA LEU A 52 -10.92 4.83 12.16
C LEU A 52 -11.06 6.31 12.54
N MET A 53 -10.98 7.22 11.57
CA MET A 53 -11.24 8.65 11.78
C MET A 53 -12.71 8.89 12.17
N LEU A 54 -13.67 8.29 11.45
CA LEU A 54 -15.09 8.37 11.82
C LEU A 54 -15.34 7.84 13.23
N ARG A 55 -14.71 6.71 13.59
CA ARG A 55 -14.79 6.16 14.94
C ARG A 55 -14.24 7.14 15.98
N SER A 56 -13.10 7.77 15.71
CA SER A 56 -12.48 8.74 16.63
C SER A 56 -13.38 9.94 16.88
N GLU A 57 -14.08 10.43 15.85
CA GLU A 57 -14.93 11.62 15.92
C GLU A 57 -16.34 11.34 16.46
N LEU A 58 -16.93 10.19 16.11
CA LEU A 58 -18.35 9.87 16.36
C LEU A 58 -18.55 8.81 17.45
N GLY A 59 -17.49 8.12 17.88
CA GLY A 59 -17.56 7.21 19.03
C GLY A 59 -18.40 5.95 18.82
N SER A 60 -18.71 5.55 17.58
CA SER A 60 -19.40 4.29 17.22
C SER A 60 -18.67 3.52 16.10
N TYR A 61 -18.99 2.24 15.91
CA TYR A 61 -18.69 1.45 14.70
C TYR A 61 -19.97 1.09 13.92
N SER A 62 -21.14 1.45 14.46
CA SER A 62 -22.43 1.25 13.79
C SER A 62 -22.69 2.39 12.82
N ILE A 63 -22.83 2.07 11.53
CA ILE A 63 -23.16 3.06 10.49
C ILE A 63 -24.49 3.76 10.80
N ALA A 64 -25.47 3.02 11.32
CA ALA A 64 -26.77 3.59 11.68
C ALA A 64 -26.68 4.61 12.82
N GLU A 65 -25.86 4.33 13.84
CA GLU A 65 -25.61 5.28 14.94
C GLU A 65 -24.82 6.50 14.44
N MET A 66 -23.82 6.30 13.57
CA MET A 66 -23.07 7.40 12.96
C MET A 66 -23.95 8.34 12.15
N ILE A 67 -24.89 7.81 11.36
CA ILE A 67 -25.84 8.61 10.56
C ILE A 67 -26.79 9.43 11.46
N ALA A 68 -27.13 8.91 12.65
CA ALA A 68 -27.99 9.62 13.59
C ALA A 68 -27.27 10.76 14.35
N LEU A 69 -25.94 10.86 14.22
CA LEU A 69 -25.13 11.90 14.85
C LEU A 69 -24.84 13.03 13.85
N GLU A 70 -24.64 14.24 14.37
CA GLU A 70 -24.33 15.41 13.55
C GLU A 70 -22.95 15.25 12.87
N SER A 71 -22.93 15.37 11.53
CA SER A 71 -21.79 14.99 10.70
C SER A 71 -21.06 16.15 10.01
N ASP A 72 -21.42 17.41 10.23
CA ASP A 72 -20.84 18.60 9.54
C ASP A 72 -19.45 19.03 10.06
N ARG A 73 -18.67 18.08 10.60
CA ARG A 73 -17.30 18.36 11.04
C ARG A 73 -16.34 18.14 9.88
N THR A 74 -15.37 19.04 9.70
CA THR A 74 -14.35 18.92 8.63
C THR A 74 -13.64 17.56 8.65
N MET A 75 -13.32 17.04 9.83
CA MET A 75 -12.63 15.75 9.97
C MET A 75 -13.51 14.57 9.51
N VAL A 76 -14.83 14.66 9.71
CA VAL A 76 -15.81 13.70 9.19
C VAL A 76 -15.86 13.77 7.66
N GLY A 77 -15.89 14.98 7.09
CA GLY A 77 -15.83 15.17 5.63
C GLY A 77 -14.55 14.57 5.01
N ILE A 78 -13.39 14.78 5.63
CA ILE A 78 -12.12 14.18 5.18
C ILE A 78 -12.17 12.65 5.29
N ALA A 79 -12.68 12.12 6.40
CA ALA A 79 -12.82 10.68 6.59
C ALA A 79 -13.73 10.04 5.53
N LEU A 80 -14.86 10.67 5.22
CA LEU A 80 -15.77 10.27 4.15
C LEU A 80 -15.13 10.36 2.78
N ALA A 81 -14.30 11.38 2.53
CA ALA A 81 -13.55 11.50 1.28
C ALA A 81 -12.56 10.33 1.09
N LEU A 82 -11.85 9.91 2.14
CA LEU A 82 -10.95 8.76 2.09
C LEU A 82 -11.72 7.46 1.78
N ILE A 83 -12.88 7.26 2.43
CA ILE A 83 -13.79 6.14 2.13
C ILE A 83 -14.27 6.22 0.68
N GLY A 84 -14.67 7.41 0.23
CA GLY A 84 -15.11 7.68 -1.14
C GLY A 84 -14.03 7.37 -2.16
N ILE A 85 -12.80 7.85 -1.98
CA ILE A 85 -11.66 7.55 -2.87
C ILE A 85 -11.40 6.05 -2.93
N GLY A 86 -11.37 5.36 -1.78
CA GLY A 86 -11.23 3.91 -1.73
C GLY A 86 -12.36 3.21 -2.48
N ALA A 87 -13.60 3.67 -2.31
CA ALA A 87 -14.76 3.13 -2.99
C ALA A 87 -14.71 3.32 -4.51
N LEU A 88 -14.38 4.53 -4.96
CA LEU A 88 -14.23 4.90 -6.37
C LEU A 88 -13.12 4.10 -7.05
N ALA A 89 -12.01 3.85 -6.35
CA ALA A 89 -10.91 3.01 -6.85
C ALA A 89 -11.37 1.56 -7.11
N LYS A 90 -12.17 0.99 -6.21
CA LYS A 90 -12.70 -0.38 -6.37
C LYS A 90 -13.82 -0.49 -7.41
N SER A 91 -14.57 0.58 -7.65
CA SER A 91 -15.50 0.70 -8.79
C SER A 91 -14.82 1.14 -10.09
N ALA A 92 -13.49 1.12 -10.16
CA ALA A 92 -12.70 1.45 -11.36
C ALA A 92 -13.02 2.83 -11.96
N GLN A 93 -13.23 3.85 -11.12
CA GLN A 93 -13.46 5.22 -11.58
C GLN A 93 -12.13 5.90 -11.94
N VAL A 94 -12.18 6.96 -12.75
CA VAL A 94 -10.98 7.74 -13.10
C VAL A 94 -10.44 8.46 -11.86
N PRO A 95 -9.12 8.42 -11.59
CA PRO A 95 -8.02 7.86 -12.41
C PRO A 95 -7.67 6.39 -12.15
N PHE A 96 -8.32 5.70 -11.22
CA PHE A 96 -8.00 4.33 -10.82
C PHE A 96 -8.55 3.23 -11.75
N HIS A 97 -9.05 3.56 -12.92
CA HIS A 97 -9.81 2.65 -13.78
C HIS A 97 -8.96 1.57 -14.49
N PHE A 98 -7.64 1.77 -14.62
CA PHE A 98 -6.76 0.97 -15.48
C PHE A 98 -6.63 -0.50 -15.07
N TRP A 99 -6.88 -0.86 -13.81
CA TRP A 99 -6.79 -2.26 -13.37
C TRP A 99 -7.90 -3.13 -13.99
N LEU A 100 -9.08 -2.56 -14.24
CA LEU A 100 -10.26 -3.31 -14.67
C LEU A 100 -10.13 -3.88 -16.10
N PRO A 101 -9.72 -3.11 -17.13
CA PRO A 101 -9.48 -3.66 -18.47
C PRO A 101 -8.38 -4.73 -18.51
N ASN A 102 -7.37 -4.62 -17.66
CA ASN A 102 -6.26 -5.57 -17.56
C ASN A 102 -6.67 -6.84 -16.79
N ALA A 103 -7.60 -6.74 -15.82
CA ALA A 103 -8.19 -7.89 -15.13
C ALA A 103 -8.99 -8.83 -16.07
N MET A 104 -9.24 -8.44 -17.32
CA MET A 104 -9.88 -9.27 -18.35
C MET A 104 -9.03 -10.48 -18.80
N ALA A 105 -7.83 -10.65 -18.25
CA ALA A 105 -7.09 -11.91 -18.33
C ALA A 105 -7.85 -13.08 -17.69
N ALA A 106 -8.69 -12.80 -16.68
CA ALA A 106 -9.49 -13.80 -15.97
C ALA A 106 -10.42 -14.61 -16.89
N PRO A 107 -10.82 -15.83 -16.51
CA PRO A 107 -11.85 -16.60 -17.21
C PRO A 107 -13.16 -15.80 -17.36
N THR A 108 -13.86 -15.94 -18.48
CA THR A 108 -15.04 -15.11 -18.78
C THR A 108 -16.16 -15.20 -17.72
N PRO A 109 -16.47 -16.36 -17.12
CA PRO A 109 -17.44 -16.42 -16.01
C PRO A 109 -17.03 -15.58 -14.80
N VAL A 110 -15.73 -15.53 -14.50
CA VAL A 110 -15.17 -14.66 -13.45
C VAL A 110 -15.40 -13.20 -13.81
N SER A 111 -15.10 -12.80 -15.05
CA SER A 111 -15.31 -11.43 -15.51
C SER A 111 -16.80 -11.04 -15.45
N ALA A 112 -17.69 -11.94 -15.87
CA ALA A 112 -19.14 -11.72 -15.82
C ALA A 112 -19.61 -11.48 -14.37
N TYR A 113 -19.13 -12.25 -13.40
CA TYR A 113 -19.50 -12.10 -12.00
C TYR A 113 -18.87 -10.85 -11.36
N LEU A 114 -17.53 -10.75 -11.40
CA LEU A 114 -16.78 -9.70 -10.71
C LEU A 114 -17.08 -8.30 -11.25
N HIS A 115 -17.23 -8.15 -12.57
CA HIS A 115 -17.31 -6.86 -13.23
C HIS A 115 -18.73 -6.45 -13.63
N SER A 116 -19.73 -7.26 -13.30
CA SER A 116 -21.14 -6.88 -13.43
C SER A 116 -21.77 -6.63 -12.06
N ALA A 117 -21.65 -7.58 -11.12
CA ALA A 117 -22.47 -7.60 -9.91
C ALA A 117 -21.70 -7.59 -8.59
N ALA A 118 -20.44 -8.03 -8.55
CA ALA A 118 -19.74 -8.26 -7.28
C ALA A 118 -18.72 -7.16 -6.93
N MET A 119 -17.55 -7.17 -7.55
CA MET A 119 -16.42 -6.34 -7.11
C MET A 119 -16.65 -4.86 -7.38
N VAL A 120 -16.96 -4.50 -8.63
CA VAL A 120 -17.14 -3.10 -9.03
C VAL A 120 -18.38 -2.47 -8.37
N ALA A 121 -19.41 -3.30 -8.12
CA ALA A 121 -20.61 -2.93 -7.40
C ALA A 121 -20.33 -2.62 -5.93
N ALA A 122 -19.36 -3.30 -5.30
CA ALA A 122 -19.00 -3.05 -3.92
C ALA A 122 -18.57 -1.59 -3.70
N GLY A 123 -17.85 -1.00 -4.66
CA GLY A 123 -17.48 0.42 -4.68
C GLY A 123 -18.67 1.34 -4.45
N VAL A 124 -19.61 1.33 -5.38
CA VAL A 124 -20.80 2.18 -5.31
C VAL A 124 -21.75 1.80 -4.17
N PHE A 125 -21.75 0.54 -3.73
CA PHE A 125 -22.45 0.12 -2.52
C PHE A 125 -21.88 0.80 -1.27
N MET A 126 -20.55 0.91 -1.15
CA MET A 126 -19.92 1.62 -0.03
C MET A 126 -20.31 3.10 -0.03
N VAL A 127 -20.24 3.76 -1.19
CA VAL A 127 -20.71 5.15 -1.35
C VAL A 127 -22.15 5.28 -0.88
N ARG A 128 -23.04 4.41 -1.36
CA ARG A 128 -24.46 4.41 -0.95
C ARG A 128 -24.64 4.28 0.56
N ARG A 129 -23.85 3.43 1.23
CA ARG A 129 -23.96 3.19 2.68
C ARG A 129 -23.57 4.41 3.52
N PHE A 130 -22.61 5.21 3.05
CA PHE A 130 -22.17 6.43 3.71
C PHE A 130 -22.82 7.70 3.14
N TYR A 131 -23.65 7.56 2.10
CA TYR A 131 -24.26 8.67 1.40
C TYR A 131 -24.98 9.66 2.31
N PRO A 132 -25.80 9.27 3.31
CA PRO A 132 -26.49 10.23 4.17
C PRO A 132 -25.54 11.21 4.87
N MET A 133 -24.34 10.75 5.24
CA MET A 133 -23.30 11.59 5.82
C MET A 133 -22.51 12.36 4.76
N MET A 134 -22.30 11.78 3.58
CA MET A 134 -21.60 12.43 2.47
C MET A 134 -22.41 13.59 1.88
N ALA A 135 -23.74 13.47 1.84
CA ALA A 135 -24.64 14.45 1.25
C ALA A 135 -24.68 15.79 2.00
N VAL A 136 -24.19 15.81 3.25
CA VAL A 136 -24.01 17.06 4.02
C VAL A 136 -22.90 17.93 3.42
N PHE A 137 -21.98 17.34 2.65
CA PHE A 137 -20.83 18.03 2.08
C PHE A 137 -20.97 18.18 0.57
N ASP A 138 -21.41 19.36 0.11
CA ASP A 138 -21.59 19.66 -1.32
C ASP A 138 -20.35 19.36 -2.17
N TRP A 139 -19.15 19.64 -1.64
CA TRP A 139 -17.89 19.39 -2.35
C TRP A 139 -17.63 17.90 -2.62
N LEU A 140 -18.17 16.98 -1.80
CA LEU A 140 -18.10 15.54 -2.07
C LEU A 140 -19.04 15.17 -3.22
N LEU A 141 -20.25 15.71 -3.23
CA LEU A 141 -21.21 15.49 -4.31
C LEU A 141 -20.71 16.03 -5.64
N ASP A 142 -20.16 17.25 -5.66
CA ASP A 142 -19.55 17.85 -6.84
C ASP A 142 -18.33 17.05 -7.33
N ALA A 143 -17.48 16.56 -6.42
CA ALA A 143 -16.38 15.68 -6.79
C ALA A 143 -16.87 14.39 -7.46
N MET A 144 -17.96 13.80 -6.95
CA MET A 144 -18.59 12.63 -7.55
C MET A 144 -19.17 12.93 -8.93
N LEU A 145 -19.83 14.08 -9.13
CA LEU A 145 -20.29 14.50 -10.46
C LEU A 145 -19.14 14.57 -11.46
N VAL A 146 -18.05 15.25 -11.09
CA VAL A 146 -16.87 15.41 -11.97
C VAL A 146 -16.23 14.05 -12.28
N ILE A 147 -15.97 13.24 -11.26
CA ILE A 147 -15.32 11.92 -11.42
C ILE A 147 -16.22 10.98 -12.22
N GLY A 148 -17.53 10.99 -11.97
CA GLY A 148 -18.51 10.17 -12.66
C GLY A 148 -18.58 10.49 -14.14
N PHE A 149 -18.77 11.77 -14.51
CA PHE A 149 -18.79 12.18 -15.92
C PHE A 149 -17.46 11.94 -16.62
N LEU A 150 -16.34 12.16 -15.94
CA LEU A 150 -15.02 11.84 -16.50
C LEU A 150 -14.89 10.33 -16.75
N SER A 151 -15.40 9.50 -15.84
CA SER A 151 -15.40 8.04 -16.00
C SER A 151 -16.32 7.56 -17.12
N ILE A 152 -17.49 8.20 -17.30
CA ILE A 152 -18.37 7.98 -18.45
C ILE A 152 -17.62 8.26 -19.75
N ALA A 153 -17.00 9.43 -19.85
CA ALA A 153 -16.30 9.88 -21.05
C ALA A 153 -15.07 9.01 -21.36
N VAL A 154 -14.17 8.83 -20.40
CA VAL A 154 -12.94 8.05 -20.57
C VAL A 154 -13.27 6.59 -20.87
N GLY A 155 -14.18 5.98 -20.10
CA GLY A 155 -14.63 4.60 -20.31
C GLY A 155 -15.29 4.43 -21.68
N GLY A 156 -16.24 5.29 -22.03
CA GLY A 156 -16.96 5.18 -23.29
C GLY A 156 -16.07 5.43 -24.51
N ILE A 157 -15.24 6.48 -24.50
CA ILE A 157 -14.35 6.81 -25.63
C ILE A 157 -13.31 5.71 -25.85
N ILE A 158 -12.68 5.20 -24.78
CA ILE A 158 -11.69 4.12 -24.94
C ILE A 158 -12.39 2.81 -25.36
N SER A 159 -13.60 2.54 -24.88
CA SER A 159 -14.39 1.38 -25.33
C SER A 159 -14.60 1.36 -26.86
N LEU A 160 -14.71 2.52 -27.49
CA LEU A 160 -14.85 2.67 -28.96
C LEU A 160 -13.56 2.38 -29.74
N THR A 161 -12.41 2.30 -29.08
CA THR A 161 -11.12 2.07 -29.76
C THR A 161 -10.58 0.66 -29.52
N ARG A 162 -11.04 -0.02 -28.47
CA ARG A 162 -10.64 -1.41 -28.19
C ARG A 162 -11.23 -2.39 -29.20
N ASP A 163 -10.50 -3.47 -29.41
CA ASP A 163 -10.87 -4.58 -30.29
C ASP A 163 -11.12 -5.89 -29.53
N ASN A 164 -10.43 -6.10 -28.40
CA ASN A 164 -10.69 -7.25 -27.54
C ASN A 164 -12.09 -7.12 -26.90
N MET A 165 -12.96 -8.11 -27.12
CA MET A 165 -14.36 -8.10 -26.68
C MET A 165 -14.51 -7.88 -25.17
N LYS A 166 -13.70 -8.55 -24.34
CA LYS A 166 -13.78 -8.38 -22.87
C LYS A 166 -13.29 -7.00 -22.43
N GLN A 167 -12.27 -6.45 -23.09
CA GLN A 167 -11.80 -5.10 -22.79
C GLN A 167 -12.82 -4.01 -23.19
N ILE A 168 -13.50 -4.16 -24.34
CA ILE A 168 -14.62 -3.28 -24.72
C ILE A 168 -15.67 -3.30 -23.60
N LEU A 169 -16.03 -4.48 -23.11
CA LEU A 169 -17.00 -4.63 -22.03
C LEU A 169 -16.50 -4.07 -20.70
N ALA A 170 -15.21 -4.16 -20.40
CA ALA A 170 -14.60 -3.59 -19.21
C ALA A 170 -14.63 -2.05 -19.20
N TYR A 171 -14.24 -1.41 -20.30
CA TYR A 171 -14.29 0.04 -20.42
C TYR A 171 -15.72 0.59 -20.41
N SER A 172 -16.66 -0.14 -21.01
CA SER A 172 -18.06 0.22 -20.85
C SER A 172 -18.56 -0.03 -19.42
N THR A 173 -18.04 -1.00 -18.65
CA THR A 173 -18.35 -1.08 -17.21
C THR A 173 -17.87 0.15 -16.43
N ILE A 174 -16.66 0.67 -16.73
CA ILE A 174 -16.16 1.93 -16.15
C ILE A 174 -17.15 3.06 -16.44
N SER A 175 -17.60 3.16 -17.69
CA SER A 175 -18.59 4.16 -18.11
C SER A 175 -19.91 4.03 -17.36
N GLN A 176 -20.45 2.81 -17.26
CA GLN A 176 -21.74 2.55 -16.63
C GLN A 176 -21.73 2.79 -15.11
N TYR A 177 -20.68 2.39 -14.38
CA TYR A 177 -20.57 2.77 -12.96
C TYR A 177 -20.29 4.26 -12.78
N GLY A 178 -19.75 4.93 -13.81
CA GLY A 178 -19.70 6.40 -13.86
C GLY A 178 -21.08 7.04 -13.77
N TYR A 179 -22.11 6.48 -14.43
CA TYR A 179 -23.49 6.95 -14.26
C TYR A 179 -23.95 6.86 -12.82
N VAL A 180 -23.71 5.72 -12.16
CA VAL A 180 -24.09 5.50 -10.77
C VAL A 180 -23.44 6.54 -9.86
N VAL A 181 -22.16 6.86 -10.09
CA VAL A 181 -21.43 7.89 -9.33
C VAL A 181 -21.99 9.29 -9.58
N VAL A 182 -22.29 9.64 -10.85
CA VAL A 182 -22.97 10.91 -11.18
C VAL A 182 -24.31 10.99 -10.45
N MET A 183 -25.11 9.93 -10.50
CA MET A 183 -26.44 9.89 -9.91
C MET A 183 -26.43 10.12 -8.40
N PHE A 184 -25.44 9.58 -7.67
CA PHE A 184 -25.24 9.97 -6.27
C PHE A 184 -24.83 11.44 -6.13
N GLY A 185 -23.92 11.93 -6.98
CA GLY A 185 -23.48 13.33 -6.97
C GLY A 185 -24.57 14.36 -7.31
N LEU A 186 -25.67 13.95 -7.97
CA LEU A 186 -26.78 14.85 -8.30
C LEU A 186 -27.56 15.33 -7.07
N GLY A 187 -27.53 14.59 -5.95
CA GLY A 187 -28.10 15.06 -4.69
C GLY A 187 -29.62 14.98 -4.57
N ASN A 188 -30.34 14.41 -5.55
CA ASN A 188 -31.80 14.37 -5.58
C ASN A 188 -32.37 12.94 -5.52
N VAL A 189 -33.69 12.85 -5.27
CA VAL A 189 -34.40 11.59 -5.05
C VAL A 189 -34.37 10.69 -6.29
N TYR A 190 -34.47 11.26 -7.49
CA TYR A 190 -34.32 10.54 -8.76
C TYR A 190 -32.93 9.96 -8.92
N GLY A 191 -31.88 10.71 -8.56
CA GLY A 191 -30.49 10.26 -8.58
C GLY A 191 -30.26 9.09 -7.64
N LEU A 192 -30.73 9.16 -6.39
CA LEU A 192 -30.55 8.09 -5.41
C LEU A 192 -31.26 6.78 -5.80
N THR A 193 -32.53 6.90 -6.19
CA THR A 193 -33.34 5.74 -6.60
C THR A 193 -32.79 5.16 -7.89
N GLY A 194 -32.50 6.03 -8.87
CA GLY A 194 -31.95 5.65 -10.14
C GLY A 194 -30.55 5.04 -10.04
N ALA A 195 -29.66 5.50 -9.15
CA ALA A 195 -28.35 4.87 -8.92
C ALA A 195 -28.50 3.39 -8.51
N THR A 196 -29.45 3.11 -7.60
CA THR A 196 -29.74 1.73 -7.17
C THR A 196 -30.35 0.90 -8.29
N PHE A 197 -31.31 1.48 -9.02
CA PHE A 197 -31.93 0.87 -10.19
C PHE A 197 -30.89 0.52 -11.26
N TYR A 198 -29.97 1.44 -11.52
CA TYR A 198 -28.91 1.33 -12.52
C TYR A 198 -27.96 0.18 -12.18
N VAL A 199 -27.59 -0.02 -10.92
CA VAL A 199 -26.76 -1.16 -10.49
C VAL A 199 -27.44 -2.50 -10.81
N LEU A 200 -28.75 -2.63 -10.57
CA LEU A 200 -29.49 -3.86 -10.87
C LEU A 200 -29.58 -4.10 -12.39
N ALA A 201 -30.00 -3.07 -13.14
CA ALA A 201 -30.10 -3.14 -14.60
C ALA A 201 -28.74 -3.49 -15.23
N HIS A 202 -27.68 -2.82 -14.77
CA HIS A 202 -26.31 -3.07 -15.18
C HIS A 202 -25.88 -4.51 -14.90
N ALA A 203 -26.10 -5.01 -13.68
CA ALA A 203 -25.69 -6.36 -13.29
C ALA A 203 -26.27 -7.44 -14.22
N LEU A 204 -27.55 -7.33 -14.56
CA LEU A 204 -28.24 -8.25 -15.48
C LEU A 204 -27.67 -8.17 -16.90
N VAL A 205 -27.65 -6.94 -17.44
CA VAL A 205 -27.25 -6.68 -18.83
C VAL A 205 -25.78 -7.03 -19.06
N LYS A 206 -24.88 -6.57 -18.17
CA LYS A 206 -23.44 -6.84 -18.31
C LYS A 206 -23.09 -8.30 -18.16
N SER A 207 -23.75 -9.01 -17.24
CA SER A 207 -23.52 -10.46 -17.10
C SER A 207 -23.84 -11.17 -18.42
N ALA A 208 -24.96 -10.83 -19.06
CA ALA A 208 -25.32 -11.39 -20.36
C ALA A 208 -24.29 -11.06 -21.45
N LEU A 209 -23.81 -9.81 -21.52
CA LEU A 209 -22.85 -9.38 -22.53
C LEU A 209 -21.45 -9.99 -22.32
N PHE A 210 -20.96 -10.10 -21.08
CA PHE A 210 -19.69 -10.79 -20.80
C PHE A 210 -19.78 -12.27 -21.14
N LEU A 211 -20.84 -12.96 -20.74
CA LEU A 211 -21.08 -14.34 -21.12
C LEU A 211 -21.20 -14.49 -22.64
N THR A 212 -21.77 -13.52 -23.34
CA THR A 212 -21.80 -13.48 -24.82
C THR A 212 -20.40 -13.42 -25.41
N ALA A 213 -19.54 -12.52 -24.92
CA ALA A 213 -18.14 -12.47 -25.36
C ALA A 213 -17.43 -13.82 -25.14
N GLY A 214 -17.69 -14.48 -24.01
CA GLY A 214 -17.17 -15.82 -23.72
C GLY A 214 -17.68 -16.89 -24.69
N ALA A 215 -18.99 -16.92 -24.94
CA ALA A 215 -19.62 -17.86 -25.87
C ALA A 215 -19.11 -17.66 -27.30
N VAL A 216 -18.96 -16.41 -27.75
CA VAL A 216 -18.38 -16.10 -29.07
C VAL A 216 -16.93 -16.57 -29.14
N THR A 217 -16.10 -16.29 -28.13
CA THR A 217 -14.70 -16.77 -28.11
C THR A 217 -14.60 -18.30 -28.11
N GLU A 218 -15.48 -19.00 -27.40
CA GLU A 218 -15.52 -20.46 -27.42
C GLU A 218 -15.94 -21.01 -28.80
N ALA A 219 -16.87 -20.33 -29.46
CA ALA A 219 -17.37 -20.75 -30.77
C ALA A 219 -16.36 -20.49 -31.90
N THR A 220 -15.67 -19.35 -31.89
CA THR A 220 -14.81 -18.90 -33.00
C THR A 220 -13.32 -19.10 -32.74
N GLY A 221 -12.91 -19.27 -31.49
CA GLY A 221 -11.51 -19.35 -31.08
C GLY A 221 -10.80 -18.00 -30.96
N THR A 222 -11.47 -16.87 -31.24
CA THR A 222 -10.87 -15.52 -31.17
C THR A 222 -11.50 -14.65 -30.10
N LYS A 223 -10.68 -13.73 -29.54
CA LYS A 223 -11.11 -12.69 -28.59
C LYS A 223 -11.30 -11.33 -29.27
N LEU A 224 -10.91 -11.21 -30.53
CA LEU A 224 -10.87 -9.97 -31.29
C LEU A 224 -12.19 -9.76 -32.03
N MET A 225 -12.85 -8.64 -31.77
CA MET A 225 -14.11 -8.28 -32.42
C MET A 225 -13.92 -8.10 -33.93
N SER A 226 -12.79 -7.53 -34.35
CA SER A 226 -12.44 -7.36 -35.77
C SER A 226 -12.32 -8.67 -36.55
N GLU A 227 -12.14 -9.81 -35.89
CA GLU A 227 -12.09 -11.13 -36.54
C GLU A 227 -13.47 -11.83 -36.57
N THR A 228 -14.48 -11.21 -35.96
CA THR A 228 -15.87 -11.71 -35.93
C THR A 228 -16.78 -10.99 -36.93
N GLY A 229 -18.01 -11.48 -37.07
CA GLY A 229 -19.01 -10.90 -37.96
C GLY A 229 -20.01 -11.96 -38.46
N GLY A 230 -21.22 -11.52 -38.80
CA GLY A 230 -22.26 -12.35 -39.42
C GLY A 230 -22.82 -13.49 -38.57
N LEU A 231 -22.49 -13.54 -37.27
CA LEU A 231 -22.86 -14.66 -36.39
C LEU A 231 -24.37 -14.75 -36.11
N ALA A 232 -25.16 -13.71 -36.36
CA ALA A 232 -26.62 -13.74 -36.13
C ALA A 232 -27.31 -14.89 -36.87
N ARG A 233 -26.88 -15.21 -38.10
CA ARG A 233 -27.45 -16.29 -38.92
C ARG A 233 -27.02 -17.68 -38.44
N ARG A 234 -25.81 -17.80 -37.91
CA ARG A 234 -25.22 -19.07 -37.46
C ARG A 234 -25.63 -19.41 -36.02
N MET A 235 -25.82 -18.40 -35.17
CA MET A 235 -26.09 -18.53 -33.74
C MET A 235 -27.26 -17.63 -33.30
N PRO A 236 -28.47 -17.81 -33.86
CA PRO A 236 -29.59 -16.89 -33.69
C PRO A 236 -30.06 -16.74 -32.24
N ILE A 237 -30.01 -17.83 -31.46
CA ILE A 237 -30.42 -17.80 -30.04
C ILE A 237 -29.46 -16.93 -29.21
N LEU A 238 -28.15 -17.03 -29.47
CA LEU A 238 -27.14 -16.22 -28.81
C LEU A 238 -27.27 -14.74 -29.22
N ALA A 239 -27.49 -14.49 -30.51
CA ALA A 239 -27.69 -13.14 -31.04
C ALA A 239 -28.94 -12.49 -30.44
N LEU A 240 -30.06 -13.22 -30.33
CA LEU A 240 -31.29 -12.72 -29.73
C LEU A 240 -31.10 -12.41 -28.24
N GLY A 241 -30.62 -13.38 -27.45
CA GLY A 241 -30.44 -13.18 -25.99
C GLY A 241 -29.49 -12.03 -25.66
N SER A 242 -28.35 -11.96 -26.36
CA SER A 242 -27.39 -10.86 -26.21
C SER A 242 -27.92 -9.53 -26.77
N GLY A 243 -28.75 -9.58 -27.80
CA GLY A 243 -29.41 -8.41 -28.39
C GLY A 243 -30.42 -7.77 -27.46
N LEU A 244 -31.19 -8.57 -26.71
CA LEU A 244 -32.08 -8.07 -25.66
C LEU A 244 -31.30 -7.41 -24.51
N ALA A 245 -30.14 -7.97 -24.15
CA ALA A 245 -29.25 -7.34 -23.18
C ALA A 245 -28.65 -6.04 -23.73
N ALA A 246 -28.16 -6.03 -24.97
CA ALA A 246 -27.62 -4.83 -25.62
C ALA A 246 -28.67 -3.71 -25.72
N ALA A 247 -29.91 -4.06 -26.09
CA ALA A 247 -31.07 -3.17 -26.10
C ALA A 247 -31.33 -2.57 -24.71
N GLY A 248 -31.19 -3.37 -23.64
CA GLY A 248 -31.25 -2.91 -22.26
C GLY A 248 -30.11 -1.99 -21.85
N LEU A 249 -28.93 -2.08 -22.46
CA LEU A 249 -27.83 -1.16 -22.12
C LEU A 249 -28.00 0.21 -22.77
N ILE A 250 -28.49 0.23 -24.01
CA ILE A 250 -28.74 1.45 -24.81
C ILE A 250 -30.14 2.05 -24.57
N ALA A 251 -30.85 1.54 -23.56
CA ALA A 251 -32.13 2.05 -23.09
C ALA A 251 -33.27 2.03 -24.12
N LEU A 252 -33.41 0.97 -24.92
CA LEU A 252 -34.58 0.85 -25.81
C LEU A 252 -35.88 0.64 -25.01
N PRO A 253 -37.04 1.07 -25.56
CA PRO A 253 -38.35 0.79 -24.96
C PRO A 253 -38.58 -0.69 -24.66
N PHE A 254 -39.43 -0.98 -23.68
CA PHE A 254 -39.74 -2.33 -23.17
C PHE A 254 -38.59 -3.05 -22.45
N THR A 255 -37.42 -2.43 -22.33
CA THR A 255 -36.30 -2.96 -21.55
C THR A 255 -36.20 -2.26 -20.20
N ILE A 256 -35.65 -2.95 -19.19
CA ILE A 256 -35.25 -2.34 -17.91
C ILE A 256 -34.30 -1.14 -18.12
N GLY A 257 -33.58 -1.14 -19.24
CA GLY A 257 -32.71 -0.05 -19.65
C GLY A 257 -33.40 1.29 -19.88
N PHE A 258 -34.67 1.29 -20.28
CA PHE A 258 -35.39 2.53 -20.51
C PHE A 258 -35.48 3.34 -19.20
N PHE A 259 -35.91 2.68 -18.13
CA PHE A 259 -36.13 3.32 -16.84
C PHE A 259 -34.85 3.72 -16.11
N LYS A 260 -33.73 3.01 -16.32
CA LYS A 260 -32.45 3.43 -15.73
C LYS A 260 -32.00 4.79 -16.29
N ASP A 261 -32.25 5.04 -17.58
CA ASP A 261 -31.88 6.30 -18.24
C ASP A 261 -32.95 7.38 -18.02
N GLU A 262 -34.24 7.02 -17.95
CA GLU A 262 -35.31 7.95 -17.55
C GLU A 262 -35.02 8.58 -16.17
N LEU A 263 -34.71 7.76 -15.17
CA LEU A 263 -34.33 8.24 -13.83
C LEU A 263 -33.07 9.10 -13.85
N PHE A 264 -32.09 8.75 -14.70
CA PHE A 264 -30.89 9.55 -14.88
C PHE A 264 -31.16 10.91 -15.53
N PHE A 265 -32.02 10.95 -16.53
CA PHE A 265 -32.42 12.18 -17.20
C PHE A 265 -33.25 13.09 -16.30
N ALA A 266 -34.21 12.53 -15.55
CA ALA A 266 -34.98 13.27 -14.56
C ALA A 266 -34.05 13.92 -13.51
N ALA A 267 -33.16 13.11 -12.93
CA ALA A 267 -32.18 13.58 -11.94
C ALA A 267 -31.25 14.67 -12.51
N ALA A 268 -30.76 14.49 -13.74
CA ALA A 268 -29.87 15.45 -14.39
C ALA A 268 -30.57 16.77 -14.73
N TRP A 269 -31.83 16.69 -15.18
CA TRP A 269 -32.62 17.85 -15.55
C TRP A 269 -32.97 18.72 -14.33
N GLU A 270 -33.31 18.12 -13.19
CA GLU A 270 -33.55 18.85 -11.94
C GLU A 270 -32.33 19.67 -11.49
N ARG A 271 -31.13 19.14 -11.68
CA ARG A 271 -29.90 19.87 -11.34
C ARG A 271 -29.59 20.99 -12.35
N GLY A 272 -30.01 20.85 -13.60
CA GLY A 272 -30.03 21.92 -14.59
C GLY A 272 -29.78 21.45 -16.03
N PRO A 273 -30.14 22.28 -17.04
CA PRO A 273 -30.11 21.88 -18.45
C PRO A 273 -28.71 21.53 -18.96
N ALA A 274 -27.65 22.16 -18.44
CA ALA A 274 -26.26 21.84 -18.81
C ALA A 274 -25.89 20.40 -18.44
N ILE A 275 -26.33 19.92 -17.27
CA ILE A 275 -26.11 18.54 -16.83
C ILE A 275 -27.02 17.60 -17.61
N GLY A 276 -28.24 18.03 -17.95
CA GLY A 276 -29.10 17.32 -18.89
C GLY A 276 -28.42 17.06 -20.23
N VAL A 277 -27.73 18.05 -20.81
CA VAL A 277 -26.96 17.86 -22.06
C VAL A 277 -25.84 16.84 -21.87
N LEU A 278 -25.08 16.91 -20.77
CA LEU A 278 -24.04 15.92 -20.46
C LEU A 278 -24.62 14.51 -20.29
N ALA A 279 -25.81 14.39 -19.70
CA ALA A 279 -26.52 13.13 -19.55
C ALA A 279 -26.91 12.53 -20.91
N VAL A 280 -27.44 13.35 -21.83
CA VAL A 280 -27.77 12.93 -23.21
C VAL A 280 -26.51 12.50 -23.97
N LEU A 281 -25.41 13.25 -23.87
CA LEU A 281 -24.13 12.90 -24.50
C LEU A 281 -23.57 11.59 -23.95
N SER A 282 -23.71 11.36 -22.64
CA SER A 282 -23.33 10.12 -21.97
C SER A 282 -24.09 8.93 -22.56
N ALA A 283 -25.42 9.06 -22.67
CA ALA A 283 -26.29 8.02 -23.19
C ALA A 283 -26.03 7.75 -24.69
N ALA A 284 -25.79 8.80 -25.48
CA ALA A 284 -25.39 8.67 -26.89
C ALA A 284 -24.05 7.93 -27.04
N LEU A 285 -23.07 8.21 -26.17
CA LEU A 285 -21.80 7.49 -26.14
C LEU A 285 -21.99 6.00 -25.81
N THR A 286 -22.90 5.70 -24.87
CA THR A 286 -23.30 4.33 -24.51
C THR A 286 -23.94 3.61 -25.68
N PHE A 287 -24.88 4.27 -26.36
CA PHE A 287 -25.47 3.76 -27.58
C PHE A 287 -24.40 3.41 -28.61
N GLY A 288 -23.43 4.31 -28.82
CA GLY A 288 -22.33 4.13 -29.77
C GLY A 288 -21.50 2.86 -29.51
N TYR A 289 -20.93 2.71 -28.30
CA TYR A 289 -20.02 1.59 -28.04
C TYR A 289 -20.73 0.24 -27.92
N VAL A 290 -21.98 0.19 -27.43
CA VAL A 290 -22.75 -1.06 -27.34
C VAL A 290 -23.20 -1.50 -28.72
N SER A 291 -23.69 -0.57 -29.55
CA SER A 291 -24.05 -0.86 -30.93
C SER A 291 -22.84 -1.36 -31.72
N ARG A 292 -21.68 -0.69 -31.58
CA ARG A 292 -20.43 -1.15 -32.20
C ARG A 292 -20.07 -2.59 -31.80
N PHE A 293 -20.16 -2.91 -30.51
CA PHE A 293 -19.90 -4.26 -30.01
C PHE A 293 -20.87 -5.29 -30.62
N TRP A 294 -22.17 -5.06 -30.52
CA TRP A 294 -23.17 -6.05 -30.95
C TRP A 294 -23.20 -6.20 -32.48
N ILE A 295 -23.18 -5.09 -33.23
CA ILE A 295 -23.14 -5.08 -34.70
C ILE A 295 -21.85 -5.75 -35.20
N GLY A 296 -20.70 -5.43 -34.60
CA GLY A 296 -19.40 -5.98 -35.01
C GLY A 296 -19.31 -7.50 -34.86
N VAL A 297 -19.97 -8.07 -33.85
CA VAL A 297 -19.99 -9.51 -33.59
C VAL A 297 -21.01 -10.24 -34.47
N PHE A 298 -22.24 -9.72 -34.57
CA PHE A 298 -23.38 -10.48 -35.09
C PHE A 298 -23.80 -10.12 -36.52
N LEU A 299 -23.54 -8.90 -36.99
CA LEU A 299 -23.91 -8.44 -38.33
C LEU A 299 -22.71 -8.42 -39.27
N GLY A 300 -22.94 -8.11 -40.55
CA GLY A 300 -21.91 -8.11 -41.58
C GLY A 300 -21.60 -9.51 -42.14
N PRO A 301 -20.49 -9.66 -42.91
CA PRO A 301 -20.08 -10.93 -43.48
C PRO A 301 -19.53 -11.88 -42.42
N VAL A 302 -19.78 -13.18 -42.59
CA VAL A 302 -19.17 -14.22 -41.75
C VAL A 302 -17.67 -14.27 -42.02
N ARG A 303 -16.87 -14.05 -40.98
CA ARG A 303 -15.39 -14.08 -41.06
C ARG A 303 -14.81 -15.43 -40.62
N ILE A 304 -15.40 -16.03 -39.58
CA ILE A 304 -15.01 -17.32 -39.01
C ILE A 304 -16.27 -18.17 -38.85
N GLU A 305 -16.20 -19.44 -39.25
CA GLU A 305 -17.28 -20.39 -39.03
C GLU A 305 -17.30 -20.85 -37.57
N PRO A 306 -18.40 -20.60 -36.82
CA PRO A 306 -18.47 -20.94 -35.41
C PRO A 306 -18.67 -22.44 -35.21
N ARG A 307 -18.02 -22.99 -34.18
CA ARG A 307 -18.30 -24.33 -33.67
C ARG A 307 -19.65 -24.37 -32.97
N MET A 308 -20.27 -25.55 -32.96
CA MET A 308 -21.53 -25.76 -32.24
C MET A 308 -21.31 -25.63 -30.73
N LEU A 309 -21.98 -24.65 -30.11
CA LEU A 309 -21.94 -24.48 -28.66
C LEU A 309 -22.93 -25.40 -27.95
N SER A 310 -22.54 -25.80 -26.74
CA SER A 310 -23.46 -26.41 -25.79
C SER A 310 -24.58 -25.43 -25.41
N ARG A 311 -25.82 -25.93 -25.34
CA ARG A 311 -26.99 -25.14 -24.90
C ARG A 311 -26.80 -24.56 -23.49
N PHE A 312 -25.98 -25.20 -22.65
CA PHE A 312 -25.67 -24.73 -21.30
C PHE A 312 -24.86 -23.42 -21.29
N LEU A 313 -24.12 -23.10 -22.34
CA LEU A 313 -23.39 -21.82 -22.46
C LEU A 313 -24.32 -20.68 -22.90
N THR A 314 -25.30 -20.98 -23.75
CA THR A 314 -26.21 -19.97 -24.30
C THR A 314 -27.42 -19.71 -23.38
N PHE A 315 -27.85 -20.71 -22.61
CA PHE A 315 -29.05 -20.62 -21.77
C PHE A 315 -29.02 -19.44 -20.78
N PRO A 316 -27.96 -19.21 -19.97
CA PRO A 316 -27.93 -18.08 -19.04
C PRO A 316 -28.03 -16.73 -19.74
N ILE A 317 -27.45 -16.59 -20.94
CA ILE A 317 -27.47 -15.33 -21.71
C ILE A 317 -28.90 -15.02 -22.15
N VAL A 318 -29.63 -16.03 -22.64
CA VAL A 318 -31.03 -15.87 -23.04
C VAL A 318 -31.90 -15.55 -21.84
N VAL A 319 -31.72 -16.26 -20.73
CA VAL A 319 -32.49 -15.99 -19.49
C VAL A 319 -32.28 -14.54 -19.04
N LEU A 320 -31.02 -14.09 -18.96
CA LEU A 320 -30.71 -12.71 -18.57
C LEU A 320 -31.27 -11.69 -19.57
N GLY A 321 -31.18 -11.95 -20.88
CA GLY A 321 -31.77 -11.11 -21.92
C GLY A 321 -33.31 -11.07 -21.87
N VAL A 322 -33.98 -12.17 -21.53
CA VAL A 322 -35.44 -12.17 -21.34
C VAL A 322 -35.81 -11.41 -20.07
N LEU A 323 -35.02 -11.53 -18.99
CA LEU A 323 -35.24 -10.77 -17.77
C LEU A 323 -35.12 -9.25 -17.99
N THR A 324 -34.29 -8.78 -18.94
CA THR A 324 -34.26 -7.35 -19.27
C THR A 324 -35.60 -6.86 -19.84
N LEU A 325 -36.33 -7.69 -20.58
CA LEU A 325 -37.67 -7.36 -21.06
C LEU A 325 -38.72 -7.51 -19.96
N VAL A 326 -38.67 -8.61 -19.19
CA VAL A 326 -39.62 -8.86 -18.10
C VAL A 326 -39.61 -7.69 -17.12
N PHE A 327 -38.43 -7.21 -16.70
CA PHE A 327 -38.33 -6.07 -15.78
C PHE A 327 -38.59 -4.71 -16.45
N GLY A 328 -38.53 -4.62 -17.78
CA GLY A 328 -39.01 -3.44 -18.51
C GLY A 328 -40.52 -3.40 -18.65
N ILE A 329 -41.18 -4.54 -18.80
CA ILE A 329 -42.65 -4.61 -18.91
C ILE A 329 -43.30 -4.54 -17.53
N TRP A 330 -42.72 -5.23 -16.53
CA TRP A 330 -43.18 -5.27 -15.14
C TRP A 330 -42.20 -4.54 -14.22
N THR A 331 -42.01 -3.24 -14.47
CA THR A 331 -41.04 -2.42 -13.73
C THR A 331 -41.36 -2.26 -12.26
N ASN A 332 -42.62 -2.42 -11.86
CA ASN A 332 -43.05 -2.40 -10.45
C ASN A 332 -42.22 -3.37 -9.57
N LEU A 333 -41.86 -4.54 -10.11
CA LEU A 333 -41.03 -5.52 -9.38
C LEU A 333 -39.64 -5.00 -9.01
N VAL A 334 -39.10 -4.08 -9.82
CA VAL A 334 -37.78 -3.49 -9.59
C VAL A 334 -37.89 -2.19 -8.82
N ILE A 335 -38.81 -1.31 -9.21
CA ILE A 335 -38.94 0.02 -8.61
C ILE A 335 -39.24 -0.09 -7.12
N ASP A 336 -40.15 -0.96 -6.69
CA ASP A 336 -40.52 -1.17 -5.27
C ASP A 336 -39.28 -1.51 -4.41
N ILE A 337 -38.40 -2.36 -4.94
CA ILE A 337 -37.15 -2.74 -4.26
C ILE A 337 -36.19 -1.56 -4.22
N THR A 338 -36.09 -0.80 -5.30
CA THR A 338 -35.19 0.36 -5.40
C THR A 338 -35.66 1.57 -4.57
N GLU A 339 -36.98 1.78 -4.43
CA GLU A 339 -37.59 2.81 -3.59
C GLU A 339 -37.42 2.49 -2.10
N ALA A 340 -37.67 1.23 -1.71
CA ALA A 340 -37.41 0.80 -0.34
C ALA A 340 -35.92 0.99 0.01
N ALA A 341 -35.05 0.69 -0.96
CA ALA A 341 -33.63 0.90 -0.87
C ALA A 341 -33.22 2.38 -0.80
N SER A 342 -33.88 3.27 -1.53
CA SER A 342 -33.56 4.71 -1.57
C SER A 342 -34.15 5.46 -0.38
N THR A 343 -35.31 5.06 0.12
CA THR A 343 -35.93 5.63 1.35
C THR A 343 -34.98 5.52 2.56
N ILE A 344 -34.26 4.41 2.68
CA ILE A 344 -33.24 4.21 3.73
C ILE A 344 -32.07 5.20 3.57
N VAL A 345 -31.75 5.59 2.33
CA VAL A 345 -30.60 6.47 2.01
C VAL A 345 -31.00 7.95 2.09
N ALA A 346 -32.18 8.31 1.59
CA ALA A 346 -32.69 9.67 1.59
C ALA A 346 -33.22 10.09 2.97
N THR A 347 -33.48 9.14 3.87
CA THR A 347 -34.16 9.36 5.17
C THR A 347 -35.58 9.94 5.08
N GLU A 348 -36.11 10.07 3.86
CA GLU A 348 -37.47 10.49 3.54
C GLU A 348 -38.10 9.55 2.50
N PRO A 349 -39.45 9.46 2.42
CA PRO A 349 -40.13 8.60 1.45
C PRO A 349 -39.81 9.00 0.00
N ALA A 350 -39.03 8.16 -0.68
CA ALA A 350 -38.66 8.34 -2.08
C ALA A 350 -39.65 7.59 -2.99
N ARG A 351 -40.87 8.12 -3.15
CA ARG A 351 -41.86 7.58 -4.10
C ARG A 351 -41.67 8.22 -5.47
N ILE A 352 -41.39 7.41 -6.47
CA ILE A 352 -41.25 7.80 -7.86
C ILE A 352 -42.25 6.99 -8.68
N ASP A 353 -43.25 7.67 -9.22
CA ASP A 353 -44.18 7.03 -10.14
C ASP A 353 -43.50 6.84 -11.50
N ILE A 354 -43.20 5.59 -11.83
CA ILE A 354 -42.55 5.21 -13.09
C ILE A 354 -43.54 4.41 -13.92
N ALA A 355 -43.88 4.95 -15.09
CA ALA A 355 -44.66 4.25 -16.09
C ALA A 355 -44.20 4.66 -17.50
N TYR A 356 -44.63 3.90 -18.51
CA TYR A 356 -44.47 4.35 -19.89
C TYR A 356 -45.38 5.55 -20.15
N HIS A 357 -44.76 6.73 -20.19
CA HIS A 357 -45.44 7.98 -20.55
C HIS A 357 -45.17 8.32 -22.01
N PHE A 358 -46.24 8.56 -22.79
CA PHE A 358 -46.16 8.92 -24.21
C PHE A 358 -46.29 10.45 -24.43
N ASP A 359 -45.93 11.23 -23.42
CA ASP A 359 -46.00 12.70 -23.43
C ASP A 359 -44.63 13.33 -23.73
N THR A 360 -44.62 14.66 -23.92
CA THR A 360 -43.42 15.45 -24.23
C THR A 360 -42.62 15.82 -22.98
N ARG A 361 -42.52 14.88 -22.04
CA ARG A 361 -41.68 15.00 -20.84
C ARG A 361 -40.20 15.17 -21.20
N HIS A 362 -39.45 15.86 -20.34
CA HIS A 362 -38.05 16.19 -20.61
C HIS A 362 -37.21 14.92 -20.77
N GLU A 363 -37.50 13.90 -19.97
CA GLU A 363 -36.87 12.59 -19.98
C GLU A 363 -37.05 11.88 -21.33
N ASN A 364 -38.26 11.91 -21.88
CA ASN A 364 -38.58 11.34 -23.19
C ASN A 364 -37.88 12.08 -24.32
N ILE A 365 -37.84 13.42 -24.27
CA ILE A 365 -37.13 14.25 -25.26
C ILE A 365 -35.63 13.96 -25.20
N MET A 366 -35.07 13.84 -23.99
CA MET A 366 -33.67 13.50 -23.77
C MET A 366 -33.34 12.08 -24.25
N ALA A 367 -34.23 11.10 -24.05
CA ALA A 367 -34.07 9.75 -24.57
C ALA A 367 -34.06 9.71 -26.11
N ILE A 368 -35.01 10.40 -26.76
CA ILE A 368 -35.01 10.55 -28.23
C ILE A 368 -33.74 11.26 -28.71
N GLY A 369 -33.29 12.30 -28.00
CA GLY A 369 -32.02 12.98 -28.24
C GLY A 369 -30.82 12.03 -28.16
N ALA A 370 -30.77 11.19 -27.12
CA ALA A 370 -29.71 10.22 -26.92
C ALA A 370 -29.69 9.14 -28.02
N TRP A 371 -30.85 8.62 -28.43
CA TRP A 371 -30.94 7.65 -29.52
C TRP A 371 -30.59 8.27 -30.87
N THR A 372 -31.10 9.46 -31.17
CA THR A 372 -30.79 10.15 -32.44
C THR A 372 -29.30 10.46 -32.54
N LEU A 373 -28.71 11.05 -31.49
CA LEU A 373 -27.26 11.28 -31.43
C LEU A 373 -26.47 9.98 -31.46
N GLY A 374 -26.91 8.94 -30.77
CA GLY A 374 -26.28 7.61 -30.78
C GLY A 374 -26.27 6.98 -32.17
N ILE A 375 -27.38 7.04 -32.91
CA ILE A 375 -27.47 6.59 -34.30
C ILE A 375 -26.54 7.42 -35.18
N THR A 376 -26.58 8.75 -35.08
CA THR A 376 -25.66 9.63 -35.82
C THR A 376 -24.21 9.29 -35.51
N PHE A 377 -23.87 9.02 -34.26
CA PHE A 377 -22.54 8.65 -33.81
C PHE A 377 -22.09 7.33 -34.47
N VAL A 378 -22.93 6.30 -34.51
CA VAL A 378 -22.63 5.05 -35.21
C VAL A 378 -22.45 5.26 -36.72
N LEU A 379 -23.33 6.04 -37.36
CA LEU A 379 -23.27 6.30 -38.80
C LEU A 379 -22.07 7.16 -39.23
N THR A 380 -21.56 7.99 -38.33
CA THR A 380 -20.45 8.92 -38.59
C THR A 380 -19.10 8.45 -38.04
N GLU A 381 -18.96 7.15 -37.74
CA GLU A 381 -17.72 6.55 -37.17
C GLU A 381 -16.43 6.99 -37.89
N ARG A 382 -16.48 7.12 -39.21
CA ARG A 382 -15.33 7.55 -40.02
C ARG A 382 -14.77 8.93 -39.62
N TRP A 383 -15.60 9.82 -39.08
CA TRP A 383 -15.24 11.20 -38.79
C TRP A 383 -14.64 11.37 -37.39
N TRP A 384 -15.20 10.70 -36.37
CA TRP A 384 -14.72 10.84 -34.98
C TRP A 384 -13.75 9.74 -34.56
N SER A 385 -13.69 8.60 -35.26
CA SER A 385 -12.79 7.49 -34.88
C SER A 385 -11.30 7.86 -34.85
N PRO A 386 -10.75 8.74 -35.73
CA PRO A 386 -9.35 9.16 -35.60
C PRO A 386 -9.12 9.93 -34.30
N ALA A 387 -10.02 10.83 -33.93
CA ALA A 387 -9.93 11.61 -32.69
C ALA A 387 -10.01 10.71 -31.46
N ALA A 388 -10.94 9.75 -31.43
CA ALA A 388 -11.05 8.78 -30.33
C ALA A 388 -9.78 7.92 -30.19
N ARG A 389 -9.20 7.46 -31.31
CA ARG A 389 -7.93 6.71 -31.31
C ARG A 389 -6.78 7.57 -30.80
N THR A 390 -6.67 8.82 -31.22
CA THR A 390 -5.64 9.75 -30.70
C THR A 390 -5.77 9.94 -29.20
N LEU A 391 -6.99 10.13 -28.68
CA LEU A 391 -7.23 10.26 -27.25
C LEU A 391 -6.86 9.00 -26.48
N ALA A 392 -7.19 7.81 -27.01
CA ALA A 392 -6.79 6.54 -26.42
C ALA A 392 -5.26 6.35 -26.42
N THR A 393 -4.57 6.75 -27.50
CA THR A 393 -3.10 6.72 -27.58
C THR A 393 -2.48 7.68 -26.57
N LEU A 394 -2.97 8.91 -26.49
CA LEU A 394 -2.52 9.88 -25.47
C LEU A 394 -2.75 9.34 -24.06
N GLY A 395 -3.89 8.68 -23.81
CA GLY A 395 -4.18 7.98 -22.56
C GLY A 395 -3.18 6.86 -22.26
N SER A 396 -2.72 6.11 -23.26
CA SER A 396 -1.66 5.11 -23.02
C SER A 396 -0.28 5.72 -22.72
N ILE A 397 -0.01 6.92 -23.27
CA ILE A 397 1.28 7.61 -23.10
C ILE A 397 1.35 8.40 -21.79
N PHE A 398 0.27 9.07 -21.40
CA PHE A 398 0.21 9.98 -20.25
C PHE A 398 -0.77 9.55 -19.17
N GLY A 399 -1.48 8.44 -19.36
CA GLY A 399 -2.55 8.03 -18.45
C GLY A 399 -2.06 7.40 -17.14
N PRO A 400 -3.03 7.09 -16.27
CA PRO A 400 -2.77 6.67 -14.89
C PRO A 400 -2.04 5.33 -14.78
N GLU A 401 -2.19 4.44 -15.77
CA GLU A 401 -1.43 3.18 -15.82
C GLU A 401 0.09 3.42 -15.89
N ARG A 402 0.53 4.43 -16.64
CA ARG A 402 1.96 4.79 -16.70
C ARG A 402 2.45 5.41 -15.40
N LEU A 403 1.59 6.19 -14.73
CA LEU A 403 1.89 6.70 -13.40
C LEU A 403 2.10 5.54 -12.41
N TYR A 404 1.22 4.53 -12.44
CA TYR A 404 1.38 3.31 -11.63
C TYR A 404 2.74 2.64 -11.87
N HIS A 405 3.11 2.38 -13.13
CA HIS A 405 4.40 1.75 -13.43
C HIS A 405 5.60 2.62 -13.01
N ARG A 406 5.53 3.94 -13.23
CA ARG A 406 6.58 4.87 -12.78
C ARG A 406 6.73 4.89 -11.27
N THR A 407 5.61 4.86 -10.53
CA THR A 407 5.64 4.80 -9.07
C THR A 407 6.27 3.50 -8.60
N LEU A 408 5.93 2.36 -9.21
CA LEU A 408 6.50 1.07 -8.84
C LEU A 408 8.01 1.01 -9.11
N SER A 409 8.47 1.42 -10.30
CA SER A 409 9.90 1.50 -10.61
C SER A 409 10.65 2.52 -9.73
N GLY A 410 9.97 3.59 -9.32
CA GLY A 410 10.50 4.55 -8.35
C GLY A 410 10.69 3.93 -6.97
N LEU A 411 9.72 3.14 -6.49
CA LEU A 411 9.83 2.40 -5.24
C LEU A 411 10.94 1.34 -5.28
N GLU A 412 11.07 0.61 -6.38
CA GLU A 412 12.18 -0.32 -6.60
C GLU A 412 13.52 0.40 -6.56
N ALA A 413 13.64 1.55 -7.24
CA ALA A 413 14.86 2.35 -7.21
C ALA A 413 15.19 2.90 -5.81
N VAL A 414 14.17 3.28 -5.02
CA VAL A 414 14.33 3.68 -3.61
C VAL A 414 14.76 2.50 -2.76
N SER A 415 14.14 1.33 -2.95
CA SER A 415 14.52 0.08 -2.27
C SER A 415 15.99 -0.27 -2.56
N ASP A 416 16.40 -0.22 -3.83
CA ASP A 416 17.79 -0.45 -4.22
C ASP A 416 18.73 0.61 -3.65
N TRP A 417 18.29 1.87 -3.57
CA TRP A 417 19.07 2.94 -2.95
C TRP A 417 19.27 2.72 -1.45
N ILE A 418 18.22 2.32 -0.72
CA ILE A 418 18.31 1.95 0.69
C ILE A 418 19.22 0.74 0.87
N HIS A 419 19.08 -0.28 0.01
CA HIS A 419 19.92 -1.48 0.07
C HIS A 419 21.40 -1.18 -0.25
N ARG A 420 21.70 -0.14 -1.04
CA ARG A 420 23.07 0.35 -1.24
C ARG A 420 23.64 1.05 0.00
N ILE A 421 22.80 1.64 0.84
CA ILE A 421 23.19 2.23 2.13
C ILE A 421 23.35 1.15 3.21
N GLU A 422 22.73 -0.02 3.01
CA GLU A 422 22.79 -1.13 3.94
C GLU A 422 24.23 -1.59 4.22
N VAL A 423 24.49 -1.85 5.48
CA VAL A 423 25.83 -2.00 6.02
C VAL A 423 26.42 -3.38 5.74
N ARG A 424 27.41 -3.42 4.83
CA ARG A 424 28.09 -4.66 4.44
C ARG A 424 29.30 -5.02 5.30
N ASP A 425 29.96 -4.03 5.92
CA ASP A 425 31.21 -4.24 6.66
C ASP A 425 31.08 -4.01 8.17
N LEU A 426 31.87 -4.74 8.97
CA LEU A 426 31.88 -4.66 10.43
C LEU A 426 32.09 -3.23 10.95
N ARG A 427 33.01 -2.47 10.34
CA ARG A 427 33.30 -1.07 10.72
C ARG A 427 32.06 -0.19 10.61
N SER A 428 31.36 -0.30 9.49
CA SER A 428 30.13 0.45 9.28
C SER A 428 29.01 -0.06 10.19
N ARG A 429 28.98 -1.34 10.61
CA ARG A 429 27.94 -1.86 11.53
C ARG A 429 28.09 -1.25 12.92
N VAL A 430 29.32 -1.21 13.41
CA VAL A 430 29.68 -0.57 14.68
C VAL A 430 29.35 0.93 14.61
N ALA A 431 29.75 1.60 13.53
CA ALA A 431 29.44 3.01 13.31
C ALA A 431 27.93 3.31 13.29
N THR A 432 27.11 2.47 12.67
CA THR A 432 25.65 2.64 12.62
C THR A 432 24.98 2.54 13.99
N ILE A 433 25.62 1.89 14.97
CA ILE A 433 25.12 1.84 16.35
C ILE A 433 25.67 3.01 17.17
N LEU A 434 27.00 3.19 17.16
CA LEU A 434 27.66 4.16 18.03
C LEU A 434 27.40 5.61 17.61
N ALA A 435 27.29 5.91 16.31
CA ALA A 435 27.12 7.28 15.85
C ALA A 435 25.73 7.84 16.20
N PRO A 436 24.59 7.15 15.94
CA PRO A 436 23.29 7.62 16.39
C PRO A 436 23.19 7.71 17.92
N ALA A 437 23.74 6.74 18.67
CA ALA A 437 23.80 6.82 20.12
C ALA A 437 24.59 8.06 20.59
N GLY A 438 25.76 8.29 19.98
CA GLY A 438 26.59 9.46 20.18
C GLY A 438 25.84 10.78 19.99
N ILE A 439 25.15 10.90 18.85
CA ILE A 439 24.34 12.06 18.47
C ILE A 439 23.17 12.25 19.43
N LEU A 440 22.42 11.19 19.75
CA LEU A 440 21.26 11.28 20.63
C LEU A 440 21.64 11.74 22.03
N VAL A 441 22.75 11.24 22.59
CA VAL A 441 23.26 11.70 23.88
C VAL A 441 23.77 13.14 23.78
N GLY A 442 24.47 13.50 22.70
CA GLY A 442 24.90 14.89 22.46
C GLY A 442 23.71 15.86 22.39
N LEU A 443 22.64 15.48 21.69
CA LEU A 443 21.38 16.24 21.66
C LEU A 443 20.74 16.30 23.05
N ALA A 444 20.71 15.20 23.80
CA ALA A 444 20.18 15.20 25.16
C ALA A 444 20.95 16.17 26.07
N VAL A 445 22.28 16.21 25.99
CA VAL A 445 23.10 17.19 26.71
C VAL A 445 22.75 18.62 26.26
N ILE A 446 22.59 18.90 24.97
CA ILE A 446 22.29 20.26 24.49
C ILE A 446 20.89 20.73 24.90
N PHE A 447 19.89 19.85 24.84
CA PHE A 447 18.48 20.20 25.06
C PHE A 447 17.99 20.04 26.50
N THR A 448 18.76 19.38 27.36
CA THR A 448 18.44 19.28 28.80
C THR A 448 19.11 20.43 29.55
N PRO A 449 18.40 21.15 30.45
CA PRO A 449 19.01 22.17 31.29
C PRO A 449 20.12 21.56 32.16
N ASN A 450 21.37 21.88 31.84
CA ASN A 450 22.57 21.36 32.53
C ASN A 450 23.17 22.37 33.52
N SER A 451 22.40 23.34 34.01
CA SER A 451 22.87 24.24 35.06
C SER A 451 23.35 23.39 36.24
N ASP A 452 24.65 23.53 36.57
CA ASP A 452 25.37 22.79 37.61
C ASP A 452 25.59 21.29 37.37
N ALA A 453 25.48 20.80 36.13
CA ALA A 453 25.65 19.37 35.81
C ALA A 453 27.11 18.92 35.66
N PHE A 454 28.03 19.85 35.37
CA PHE A 454 29.44 19.58 35.14
C PHE A 454 30.29 20.39 36.11
N GLU A 455 31.13 19.70 36.89
CA GLU A 455 32.05 20.31 37.83
C GLU A 455 33.49 20.17 37.31
N PHE A 456 34.29 21.23 37.49
CA PHE A 456 35.72 21.19 37.25
C PHE A 456 36.45 21.00 38.58
N GLY A 457 37.14 19.88 38.73
CA GLY A 457 37.95 19.58 39.92
C GLY A 457 39.21 20.46 40.02
N SER A 458 39.76 20.57 41.23
CA SER A 458 41.08 21.17 41.46
C SER A 458 42.20 20.20 41.08
N PHE A 459 43.31 20.71 40.56
CA PHE A 459 44.50 19.92 40.22
C PHE A 459 45.60 20.17 41.24
N ASP A 460 45.93 19.15 42.03
CA ASP A 460 46.98 19.25 43.05
C ASP A 460 48.28 18.58 42.61
N ARG A 461 49.40 18.94 43.26
CA ARG A 461 50.71 18.32 42.97
C ARG A 461 50.73 16.80 43.22
N GLY A 462 49.82 16.30 44.07
CA GLY A 462 49.63 14.87 44.31
C GLY A 462 49.08 14.11 43.09
N ASP A 463 48.37 14.80 42.18
CA ASP A 463 47.76 14.20 40.99
C ASP A 463 48.74 14.12 39.80
N LEU A 464 49.92 14.71 39.93
CA LEU A 464 50.93 14.76 38.87
C LEU A 464 51.33 13.37 38.33
N PRO A 465 51.55 12.33 39.17
CA PRO A 465 51.85 10.98 38.67
C PRO A 465 50.69 10.37 37.87
N LEU A 466 49.45 10.58 38.33
CA LEU A 466 48.23 10.09 37.68
C LEU A 466 48.04 10.78 36.31
N ALA A 467 48.17 12.11 36.28
CA ALA A 467 48.07 12.90 35.05
C ALA A 467 49.12 12.50 34.02
N LEU A 468 50.37 12.27 34.44
CA LEU A 468 51.43 11.81 33.55
C LEU A 468 51.09 10.45 32.92
N MET A 469 50.57 9.50 33.71
CA MET A 469 50.17 8.20 33.18
C MET A 469 48.96 8.28 32.24
N LEU A 470 48.00 9.17 32.50
CA LEU A 470 46.89 9.44 31.58
C LEU A 470 47.37 10.01 30.25
N VAL A 471 48.37 10.90 30.26
CA VAL A 471 49.00 11.42 29.03
C VAL A 471 49.70 10.29 28.26
N VAL A 472 50.46 9.43 28.94
CA VAL A 472 51.10 8.25 28.32
C VAL A 472 50.05 7.34 27.69
N THR A 473 48.95 7.08 28.39
CA THR A 473 47.83 6.25 27.91
C THR A 473 47.17 6.87 26.67
N ALA A 474 46.92 8.18 26.68
CA ALA A 474 46.33 8.91 25.55
C ALA A 474 47.24 8.89 24.32
N ILE A 475 48.55 9.12 24.49
CA ILE A 475 49.52 9.01 23.40
C ILE A 475 49.54 7.59 22.85
N ALA A 476 49.59 6.57 23.70
CA ALA A 476 49.55 5.18 23.29
C ALA A 476 48.28 4.85 22.49
N ALA A 477 47.09 5.26 22.95
CA ALA A 477 45.82 5.04 22.27
C ALA A 477 45.75 5.74 20.89
N VAL A 478 46.25 6.98 20.78
CA VAL A 478 46.36 7.68 19.49
C VAL A 478 47.32 6.94 18.57
N THR A 479 48.46 6.46 19.07
CA THR A 479 49.43 5.73 18.25
C THR A 479 48.94 4.38 17.75
N VAL A 480 48.09 3.69 18.51
CA VAL A 480 47.41 2.43 18.10
C VAL A 480 46.48 2.69 16.90
N SER A 481 45.85 3.87 16.85
CA SER A 481 44.90 4.26 15.80
C SER A 481 45.58 4.64 14.47
N ILE A 482 46.91 4.78 14.45
CA ILE A 482 47.67 5.13 13.24
C ILE A 482 48.07 3.85 12.50
N PRO A 483 47.76 3.71 11.19
CA PRO A 483 48.09 2.53 10.41
C PRO A 483 49.59 2.20 10.47
N ARG A 484 49.94 1.06 11.09
CA ARG A 484 51.32 0.56 11.23
C ARG A 484 51.35 -0.95 11.06
N ALA A 485 52.56 -1.51 11.00
CA ALA A 485 52.73 -2.97 11.00
C ALA A 485 52.05 -3.59 12.24
N HIS A 486 51.34 -4.70 12.08
CA HIS A 486 50.52 -5.32 13.13
C HIS A 486 51.27 -5.55 14.46
N LEU A 487 52.55 -5.93 14.41
CA LEU A 487 53.37 -6.07 15.62
C LEU A 487 53.48 -4.76 16.41
N ARG A 488 53.61 -3.62 15.72
CA ARG A 488 53.63 -2.30 16.38
C ARG A 488 52.29 -2.00 17.04
N ILE A 489 51.16 -2.34 16.39
CA ILE A 489 49.82 -2.15 16.95
C ILE A 489 49.68 -2.93 18.26
N VAL A 490 50.06 -4.22 18.26
CA VAL A 490 50.00 -5.07 19.46
C VAL A 490 50.86 -4.50 20.58
N ILE A 491 52.12 -4.14 20.31
CA ILE A 491 53.02 -3.57 21.34
C ILE A 491 52.46 -2.25 21.89
N THR A 492 51.97 -1.34 21.03
CA THR A 492 51.38 -0.08 21.48
C THR A 492 50.07 -0.27 22.24
N MET A 493 49.29 -1.31 21.91
CA MET A 493 48.08 -1.69 22.64
C MET A 493 48.44 -2.20 24.04
N SER A 494 49.51 -3.00 24.16
CA SER A 494 50.03 -3.43 25.47
C SER A 494 50.46 -2.26 26.34
N CYS A 495 51.05 -1.21 25.76
CA CYS A 495 51.38 0.01 26.50
C CYS A 495 50.13 0.69 27.09
N VAL A 496 48.97 0.63 26.42
CA VAL A 496 47.70 1.15 26.97
C VAL A 496 47.27 0.33 28.18
N GLY A 497 47.29 -1.01 28.11
CA GLY A 497 46.90 -1.85 29.24
C GLY A 497 47.82 -1.72 30.46
N PHE A 498 49.14 -1.73 30.26
CA PHE A 498 50.09 -1.57 31.35
C PHE A 498 50.05 -0.17 31.99
N SER A 499 49.85 0.89 31.21
CA SER A 499 49.68 2.24 31.76
C SER A 499 48.39 2.35 32.58
N LEU A 500 47.30 1.70 32.15
CA LEU A 500 46.05 1.62 32.90
C LEU A 500 46.20 0.83 34.21
N ALA A 501 46.99 -0.24 34.23
CA ALA A 501 47.28 -0.97 35.46
C ALA A 501 48.04 -0.11 36.50
N VAL A 502 48.97 0.75 36.05
CA VAL A 502 49.63 1.71 36.95
C VAL A 502 48.63 2.76 37.45
N ILE A 503 47.72 3.24 36.59
CA ILE A 503 46.64 4.16 37.00
C ILE A 503 45.78 3.53 38.11
N TYR A 504 45.37 2.26 37.97
CA TYR A 504 44.60 1.57 39.01
C TYR A 504 45.36 1.43 40.32
N SER A 505 46.67 1.16 40.26
CA SER A 505 47.53 1.12 41.44
C SER A 505 47.61 2.48 42.15
N LEU A 506 47.77 3.57 41.37
CA LEU A 506 47.80 4.94 41.90
C LEU A 506 46.45 5.37 42.51
N LEU A 507 45.34 4.81 42.03
CA LEU A 507 43.99 5.03 42.58
C LEU A 507 43.67 4.14 43.78
N GLY A 508 44.63 3.33 44.26
CA GLY A 508 44.43 2.47 45.44
C GLY A 508 43.63 1.20 45.16
N ALA A 509 43.60 0.72 43.91
CA ALA A 509 42.94 -0.53 43.51
C ALA A 509 43.98 -1.63 43.15
N PRO A 510 44.69 -2.21 44.14
CA PRO A 510 45.79 -3.14 43.89
C PRO A 510 45.36 -4.45 43.21
N ASP A 511 44.19 -5.00 43.58
CA ASP A 511 43.70 -6.26 42.98
C ASP A 511 43.31 -6.08 41.51
N VAL A 512 42.67 -4.96 41.19
CA VAL A 512 42.33 -4.58 39.80
C VAL A 512 43.61 -4.38 38.98
N ALA A 513 44.63 -3.74 39.56
CA ALA A 513 45.91 -3.57 38.90
C ALA A 513 46.61 -4.91 38.63
N LEU A 514 46.61 -5.84 39.59
CA LEU A 514 47.20 -7.17 39.43
C LEU A 514 46.52 -7.96 38.29
N VAL A 515 45.18 -7.96 38.27
CA VAL A 515 44.39 -8.60 37.21
C VAL A 515 44.64 -7.95 35.86
N ALA A 516 44.70 -6.61 35.79
CA ALA A 516 44.99 -5.90 34.55
C ALA A 516 46.36 -6.27 33.97
N VAL A 517 47.40 -6.36 34.81
CA VAL A 517 48.74 -6.82 34.40
C VAL A 517 48.70 -8.26 33.86
N LEU A 518 48.01 -9.16 34.56
CA LEU A 518 47.88 -10.55 34.14
C LEU A 518 47.16 -10.67 32.79
N VAL A 519 46.00 -10.04 32.65
CA VAL A 519 45.18 -10.08 31.44
C VAL A 519 45.94 -9.45 30.27
N GLU A 520 46.61 -8.32 30.47
CA GLU A 520 47.37 -7.66 29.42
C GLU A 520 48.55 -8.52 28.95
N THR A 521 49.24 -9.19 29.88
CA THR A 521 50.35 -10.11 29.55
C THR A 521 49.83 -11.30 28.72
N VAL A 522 48.71 -11.91 29.13
CA VAL A 522 48.10 -13.03 28.42
C VAL A 522 47.61 -12.61 27.03
N LEU A 523 46.91 -11.47 26.92
CA LEU A 523 46.42 -10.96 25.64
C LEU A 523 47.57 -10.59 24.69
N SER A 524 48.63 -9.97 25.21
CA SER A 524 49.82 -9.64 24.43
C SER A 524 50.48 -10.88 23.84
N VAL A 525 50.69 -11.92 24.67
CA VAL A 525 51.22 -13.21 24.21
C VAL A 525 50.29 -13.85 23.19
N PHE A 526 48.98 -13.86 23.45
CA PHE A 526 47.97 -14.41 22.55
C PHE A 526 47.97 -13.73 21.18
N PHE A 527 47.98 -12.40 21.13
CA PHE A 527 48.02 -11.65 19.88
C PHE A 527 49.33 -11.87 19.12
N ILE A 528 50.47 -11.94 19.81
CA ILE A 528 51.76 -12.27 19.18
C ILE A 528 51.72 -13.69 18.59
N CYS A 529 51.22 -14.68 19.33
CA CYS A 529 51.04 -16.05 18.83
C CYS A 529 50.12 -16.09 17.62
N MET A 530 49.00 -15.37 17.64
CA MET A 530 48.08 -15.27 16.52
C MET A 530 48.75 -14.65 15.28
N LEU A 531 49.56 -13.59 15.47
CA LEU A 531 50.33 -12.97 14.37
C LEU A 531 51.36 -13.93 13.76
N LEU A 532 51.96 -14.81 14.57
CA LEU A 532 52.89 -15.85 14.09
C LEU A 532 52.20 -16.91 13.24
N LEU A 533 50.92 -17.19 13.50
CA LEU A 533 50.11 -18.17 12.77
C LEU A 533 49.49 -17.61 11.48
N MET A 534 49.43 -16.28 11.30
CA MET A 534 48.83 -15.67 10.12
C MET A 534 49.76 -15.68 8.88
N PRO A 535 49.24 -15.99 7.67
CA PRO A 535 50.02 -15.94 6.44
C PRO A 535 50.64 -14.57 6.17
N ARG A 536 51.94 -14.55 5.82
CA ARG A 536 52.69 -13.32 5.48
C ARG A 536 52.11 -12.55 4.29
N SER A 537 51.33 -13.19 3.43
CA SER A 537 50.63 -12.56 2.31
C SER A 537 49.51 -11.63 2.78
N ILE A 538 48.72 -12.07 3.77
CA ILE A 538 47.60 -11.29 4.35
C ILE A 538 48.15 -10.08 5.11
N LEU A 539 49.18 -10.29 5.94
CA LEU A 539 49.88 -9.24 6.70
C LEU A 539 50.53 -8.15 5.81
N ARG A 540 50.77 -8.44 4.53
CA ARG A 540 51.35 -7.49 3.55
C ARG A 540 50.31 -6.86 2.62
N PHE A 541 49.16 -7.52 2.41
CA PHE A 541 48.10 -7.06 1.52
C PHE A 541 47.36 -5.85 2.11
N GLU A 542 47.04 -5.87 3.41
CA GLU A 542 46.36 -4.75 4.10
C GLU A 542 47.19 -3.45 4.18
N VAL A 543 48.51 -3.53 4.06
CA VAL A 543 49.39 -2.34 4.09
C VAL A 543 49.41 -1.59 2.74
N ARG A 544 48.92 -2.21 1.65
CA ARG A 544 49.03 -1.68 0.27
C ARG A 544 47.75 -1.08 -0.31
N GLU A 545 46.57 -1.37 0.24
CA GLU A 545 45.33 -0.75 -0.23
C GLU A 545 45.31 0.75 0.12
N PRO A 546 45.19 1.66 -0.86
CA PRO A 546 45.05 3.07 -0.57
C PRO A 546 43.73 3.29 0.15
N ILE A 547 43.81 3.68 1.42
CA ILE A 547 42.63 4.00 2.22
C ILE A 547 41.86 5.11 1.51
N GLU A 548 40.60 4.86 1.12
CA GLU A 548 39.76 5.86 0.48
C GLU A 548 39.67 7.11 1.37
N ARG A 549 40.19 8.25 0.87
CA ARG A 549 40.31 9.50 1.64
C ARG A 549 38.97 9.98 2.22
N PHE A 550 37.86 9.65 1.56
CA PHE A 550 36.50 9.96 2.03
C PHE A 550 36.05 9.08 3.20
N GLY A 551 36.36 7.79 3.20
CA GLY A 551 36.08 6.87 4.31
C GLY A 551 36.82 7.27 5.59
N VAL A 552 38.09 7.67 5.47
CA VAL A 552 38.91 8.11 6.62
C VAL A 552 38.33 9.33 7.32
N ARG A 553 37.88 10.34 6.56
CA ARG A 553 37.29 11.55 7.15
C ARG A 553 36.01 11.24 7.91
N ARG A 554 35.14 10.40 7.33
CA ARG A 554 33.92 9.93 8.00
C ARG A 554 34.26 9.20 9.29
N ASP A 555 35.17 8.23 9.23
CA ASP A 555 35.49 7.38 10.37
C ASP A 555 36.13 8.18 11.52
N ILE A 556 36.95 9.20 11.22
CA ILE A 556 37.48 10.15 12.21
C ILE A 556 36.34 10.95 12.85
N VAL A 557 35.44 11.53 12.05
CA VAL A 557 34.30 12.31 12.58
C VAL A 557 33.45 11.45 13.51
N LEU A 558 33.16 10.21 13.12
CA LEU A 558 32.38 9.28 13.94
C LEU A 558 33.10 8.88 15.22
N ALA A 559 34.42 8.64 15.17
CA ALA A 559 35.23 8.34 16.34
C ALA A 559 35.27 9.54 17.31
N VAL A 560 35.41 10.77 16.79
CA VAL A 560 35.40 11.99 17.60
C VAL A 560 34.03 12.20 18.24
N ILE A 561 32.93 12.06 17.50
CA ILE A 561 31.58 12.18 18.05
C ILE A 561 31.38 11.15 19.17
N THR A 562 31.67 9.88 18.90
CA THR A 562 31.47 8.80 19.88
C THR A 562 32.35 9.00 21.11
N GLY A 563 33.62 9.37 20.92
CA GLY A 563 34.56 9.63 22.01
C GLY A 563 34.18 10.85 22.85
N ALA A 564 33.78 11.95 22.20
CA ALA A 564 33.30 13.14 22.88
C ALA A 564 32.02 12.85 23.68
N THR A 565 31.10 12.07 23.12
CA THR A 565 29.90 11.64 23.85
C THR A 565 30.26 10.79 25.06
N ALA A 566 31.11 9.77 24.90
CA ALA A 566 31.55 8.93 26.02
C ALA A 566 32.21 9.78 27.12
N PHE A 567 33.05 10.73 26.73
CA PHE A 567 33.67 11.68 27.65
C PHE A 567 32.64 12.54 28.39
N LEU A 568 31.66 13.12 27.69
CA LEU A 568 30.61 13.94 28.31
C LEU A 568 29.75 13.14 29.29
N VAL A 569 29.41 11.89 28.96
CA VAL A 569 28.66 11.01 29.86
C VAL A 569 29.46 10.70 31.11
N VAL A 570 30.72 10.27 30.96
CA VAL A 570 31.60 9.95 32.09
C VAL A 570 31.83 11.18 32.96
N TRP A 571 32.10 12.34 32.36
CA TRP A 571 32.29 13.59 33.09
C TRP A 571 31.02 14.03 33.82
N GLY A 572 29.85 13.95 33.18
CA GLY A 572 28.58 14.29 33.82
C GLY A 572 28.27 13.40 35.03
N VAL A 573 28.49 12.09 34.91
CA VAL A 573 28.30 11.14 36.02
C VAL A 573 29.30 11.40 37.15
N LEU A 574 30.58 11.60 36.81
CA LEU A 574 31.63 11.83 37.81
C LEU A 574 31.55 13.22 38.46
N SER A 575 30.90 14.20 37.82
CA SER A 575 30.64 15.52 38.41
C SER A 575 29.58 15.49 39.51
N ARG A 576 28.77 14.42 39.57
CA ARG A 576 27.72 14.23 40.57
C ARG A 576 27.79 12.82 41.15
N PRO A 577 28.85 12.48 41.90
CA PRO A 577 28.94 11.20 42.56
C PRO A 577 27.73 11.02 43.50
N SER A 578 27.23 9.79 43.64
CA SER A 578 26.12 9.51 44.55
C SER A 578 26.51 9.97 45.96
N PRO A 579 25.68 10.78 46.65
CA PRO A 579 26.00 11.26 48.00
C PRO A 579 25.95 10.15 49.06
N SER A 580 25.41 8.97 48.74
CA SER A 580 25.28 7.85 49.68
C SER A 580 26.56 7.00 49.71
N THR A 581 27.37 7.14 50.76
CA THR A 581 28.44 6.18 51.11
C THR A 581 27.93 4.98 51.88
N GLU A 582 26.65 4.95 52.24
CA GLU A 582 26.01 3.93 53.09
C GLU A 582 26.36 2.49 52.69
N LEU A 583 26.40 2.19 51.39
CA LEU A 583 26.72 0.84 50.92
C LEU A 583 28.21 0.50 51.09
N ILE A 584 29.11 1.48 50.90
CA ILE A 584 30.55 1.32 51.09
C ILE A 584 30.84 1.15 52.59
N ASP A 585 30.20 1.98 53.42
CA ASP A 585 30.32 1.91 54.88
C ASP A 585 29.79 0.57 55.41
N LEU A 586 28.64 0.12 54.90
CA LEU A 586 28.06 -1.19 55.22
C LEU A 586 28.99 -2.34 54.84
N TYR A 587 29.54 -2.35 53.62
CA TYR A 587 30.48 -3.41 53.23
C TYR A 587 31.76 -3.39 54.06
N THR A 588 32.25 -2.20 54.42
CA THR A 588 33.44 -2.06 55.28
C THR A 588 33.18 -2.62 56.69
N GLU A 589 32.00 -2.36 57.26
CA GLU A 589 31.59 -2.89 58.56
C GLU A 589 31.36 -4.40 58.54
N LEU A 590 30.76 -4.93 57.47
CA LEU A 590 30.43 -6.36 57.36
C LEU A 590 31.62 -7.22 56.92
N THR A 591 32.67 -6.66 56.34
CA THR A 591 33.84 -7.41 55.82
C THR A 591 34.48 -8.35 56.86
N PRO A 592 34.69 -7.93 58.13
CA PRO A 592 35.20 -8.82 59.17
C PRO A 592 34.25 -9.99 59.51
N LEU A 593 32.93 -9.81 59.35
CA LEU A 593 31.93 -10.86 59.59
C LEU A 593 31.98 -11.96 58.52
N ALA A 594 32.40 -11.62 57.30
CA ALA A 594 32.68 -12.57 56.23
C ALA A 594 34.08 -13.22 56.34
N HIS A 595 34.79 -13.01 57.45
CA HIS A 595 36.14 -13.55 57.71
C HIS A 595 37.21 -13.15 56.69
N GLY A 596 37.03 -12.05 55.96
CA GLY A 596 38.01 -11.54 54.99
C GLY A 596 38.73 -10.29 55.51
N ASN A 597 39.99 -10.12 55.09
CA ASN A 597 40.79 -8.92 55.37
C ASN A 597 40.82 -7.95 54.18
N ASP A 598 40.37 -8.39 53.01
CA ASP A 598 40.26 -7.58 51.79
C ASP A 598 38.78 -7.45 51.41
N ILE A 599 38.31 -6.20 51.44
CA ILE A 599 36.93 -5.84 51.10
C ILE A 599 36.58 -6.19 49.65
N VAL A 600 37.52 -6.09 48.70
CA VAL A 600 37.26 -6.38 47.29
C VAL A 600 37.02 -7.88 47.10
N THR A 601 37.89 -8.72 47.67
CA THR A 601 37.70 -10.18 47.65
C THR A 601 36.40 -10.60 48.32
N VAL A 602 36.04 -10.01 49.47
CA VAL A 602 34.78 -10.33 50.16
C VAL A 602 33.55 -9.89 49.34
N ILE A 603 33.59 -8.73 48.69
CA ILE A 603 32.52 -8.29 47.80
C ILE A 603 32.33 -9.29 46.66
N LEU A 604 33.42 -9.73 46.00
CA LEU A 604 33.34 -10.65 44.87
C LEU A 604 32.94 -12.07 45.28
N ALA A 605 33.41 -12.57 46.43
CA ALA A 605 33.19 -13.95 46.82
C ALA A 605 31.90 -14.17 47.62
N ASP A 606 31.52 -13.22 48.48
CA ASP A 606 30.43 -13.38 49.44
C ASP A 606 29.26 -12.44 49.14
N PHE A 607 29.44 -11.12 49.30
CA PHE A 607 28.32 -10.16 49.18
C PHE A 607 27.71 -10.12 47.77
N ARG A 608 28.53 -10.26 46.72
CA ARG A 608 28.13 -10.29 45.30
C ARG A 608 28.67 -11.54 44.58
N GLY A 609 28.79 -12.66 45.30
CA GLY A 609 29.23 -13.94 44.76
C GLY A 609 28.48 -14.44 43.52
N PHE A 610 27.22 -14.04 43.37
CA PHE A 610 26.42 -14.34 42.18
C PHE A 610 26.96 -13.71 40.89
N ASP A 611 27.54 -12.51 40.95
CA ASP A 611 28.12 -11.85 39.77
C ASP A 611 29.37 -12.60 39.31
N THR A 612 30.23 -13.01 40.25
CA THR A 612 31.42 -13.82 39.98
C THR A 612 31.07 -15.22 39.45
N LEU A 613 29.99 -15.85 39.94
CA LEU A 613 29.48 -17.09 39.36
C LEU A 613 29.08 -16.89 37.88
N GLY A 614 28.47 -15.74 37.56
CA GLY A 614 28.14 -15.36 36.19
C GLY A 614 29.39 -15.24 35.30
N GLU A 615 30.42 -14.52 35.76
CA GLU A 615 31.69 -14.35 35.05
C GLU A 615 32.39 -15.69 34.78
N ILE A 616 32.48 -16.56 35.79
CA ILE A 616 33.06 -17.90 35.65
C ILE A 616 32.29 -18.72 34.61
N THR A 617 30.95 -18.62 34.60
CA THR A 617 30.10 -19.29 33.62
C THR A 617 30.36 -18.78 32.20
N VAL A 618 30.54 -17.46 32.01
CA VAL A 618 30.91 -16.88 30.71
C VAL A 618 32.26 -17.42 30.22
N ILE A 619 33.28 -17.46 31.09
CA ILE A 619 34.59 -18.02 30.74
C ILE A 619 34.46 -19.50 30.36
N ALA A 620 33.71 -20.29 31.12
CA ALA A 620 33.47 -21.70 30.82
C ALA A 620 32.80 -21.88 29.45
N LEU A 621 31.80 -21.05 29.12
CA LEU A 621 31.13 -21.07 27.82
C LEU A 621 32.05 -20.66 26.68
N VAL A 622 32.87 -19.62 26.86
CA VAL A 622 33.87 -19.20 25.86
C VAL A 622 34.86 -20.33 25.61
N MET A 623 35.37 -20.98 26.67
CA MET A 623 36.28 -22.12 26.55
C MET A 623 35.65 -23.30 25.80
N LEU A 624 34.41 -23.66 26.12
CA LEU A 624 33.65 -24.69 25.39
C LEU A 624 33.44 -24.30 23.92
N GLY A 625 33.16 -23.03 23.64
CA GLY A 625 33.01 -22.49 22.29
C GLY A 625 34.30 -22.60 21.48
N VAL A 626 35.43 -22.18 22.05
CA VAL A 626 36.76 -22.28 21.44
C VAL A 626 37.14 -23.75 21.19
N MET A 627 36.94 -24.64 22.17
CA MET A 627 37.17 -26.08 22.01
C MET A 627 36.34 -26.68 20.87
N SER A 628 35.07 -26.28 20.76
CA SER A 628 34.16 -26.72 19.69
C SER A 628 34.64 -26.26 18.31
N LEU A 629 35.08 -24.99 18.19
CA LEU A 629 35.61 -24.43 16.95
C LEU A 629 36.91 -25.10 16.50
N ILE A 630 37.82 -25.37 17.44
CA ILE A 630 39.07 -26.09 17.17
C ILE A 630 38.78 -27.53 16.72
N ARG A 631 37.86 -28.23 17.39
CA ARG A 631 37.50 -29.62 17.07
C ARG A 631 36.81 -29.78 15.72
N LYS A 632 35.96 -28.82 15.32
CA LYS A 632 35.22 -28.85 14.03
C LYS A 632 36.04 -28.39 12.81
N GLY A 633 37.33 -28.11 12.97
CA GLY A 633 38.26 -27.99 11.84
C GLY A 633 38.18 -26.70 11.02
N ARG A 634 37.61 -25.61 11.55
CA ARG A 634 37.69 -24.28 10.89
C ARG A 634 39.00 -23.52 11.17
N LEU A 635 39.94 -24.15 11.88
CA LEU A 635 41.24 -23.58 12.31
C LEU A 635 42.42 -24.56 12.10
N ARG A 636 42.35 -25.47 11.10
CA ARG A 636 43.51 -26.27 10.68
C ARG A 636 44.03 -25.80 9.32
#